data_AF-A0A922Z999-F1
#
_entry.id   AF-A0A922Z999-F1
#
_cell.length_a   1.000
_cell.length_b   1.000
_cell.length_c   1.000
_cell.angle_alpha   90.00
_cell.angle_beta   90.00
_cell.angle_gamma   90.00
#
_symmetry.space_group_name_H-M   'P 1'
#
loop_
_entity.id
_entity.type
_entity.pdbx_description
1 polymer ?
#
loop_
_entity_poly.entity_id
_entity_poly.type
_entity_poly.pdbx_seq_one_letter_code
_entity_poly.pdbx_strand_id
1 'polypeptide(L)'
;MPKENFFASGGTLAPEHPSYIRRLADEQLFVALTQHKFVSVLDARQKGKSSLVARTISRLEESGHLCIKLDLQRYGSNLTQDQWCAGIATAFQEQLPKSKFFVDYRKECALTGPINALFGQIRLLPSHLSHPVTIFADEIDFVRVLPFPADGFFAAIRSLYNERSQNTNLDRLTWCLIGSASPFQLVQSQAVAPFDIAQTIILEDFTPDDLAQYANHLGPNPTEAKKLLKQIHSWCGGHPFLTQYLCSILHQSNSPDLQKLHSIISTEFIHRSGAETNPHLHQVATGFLSPAHPKQEEFTTTCLLAYKKILQKPQPVTSYPKDVVSHLRLSGLVTVNDNLLAPRNNLYQRVFNETWITNHLPTEENRRQKMAARRAALRVGAIASVVCSALGWLALSNQSLANQAQAALSKSELNQKQLQEQVYLSAIQAANSQVNLGNWIAATKTLQAAKNYPDKNWEWHYLNQLTTQYESEIDLKEPTITVVPIADTKLFTAFRKTGTEIFTPTGSKSYSFQNSNQPIRTVSRTGQFITRLVGENNFEVVSSTGNQIKVLRGTTVGFTQDDRGLFILNPEKTLISLFNTRTWLPERSLKINQSVYSLYSSSTTSDWIITNPTSITRLTPTINQVRWKVTFPESTRILSYFKKTHQILIGLTAGPMRSLDYDTGKVITEYKDSGGPIMATSQSENGQFTASGSANGTVYLYETNKSEPIGTLVGHPGRINSLWFFDNDTMLATSSDDGTLRTWKIPPKLLVTKLNLGTPGPNILITSPSSGYSAVSDILGRVRLITSKSNVEKEWLSNSPTLPRILFDPNADLLAIASKTFGLITFNPNNSQERTLKGVFKSEVEDVESASHNGQTYFASLESDGRILIFNNYDSPQEVKAPDSQPMRIAMSPNGQLICSINEDGSVSIFSVETRGILRTIPVHSDKPRYITFSPNSKLISTVSNDETATIIDAQSGRIVHTLVGHTSRLFMSKFSPNSRQLVTTSFDGTVRQWDAITGKQIHVFQHKSWISDASFSADGKRIVTCGNDHIIHVWDAESGLELLSLTDYSTTVNRCHFTSDGSSLISVDADGNLINRVTEFSFPAHGKNSQSRLRSP
;
A
#
# COMPACT_ATOMS: atom_id res chain seq x y z
N MET A 1 49.24 -44.88 -27.34
CA MET A 1 48.75 -43.51 -27.66
C MET A 1 47.42 -43.27 -26.97
N PRO A 2 47.12 -42.07 -26.48
CA PRO A 2 45.73 -41.66 -26.27
C PRO A 2 45.00 -41.72 -27.63
N LYS A 3 43.70 -42.01 -27.64
CA LYS A 3 42.89 -41.85 -28.86
C LYS A 3 42.82 -40.37 -29.21
N GLU A 4 42.92 -40.04 -30.50
CA GLU A 4 42.52 -38.71 -30.96
C GLU A 4 41.04 -38.50 -30.64
N ASN A 5 40.75 -37.51 -29.81
CA ASN A 5 39.42 -37.32 -29.27
C ASN A 5 38.51 -36.68 -30.32
N PHE A 6 37.78 -37.51 -31.07
CA PHE A 6 36.77 -37.11 -32.04
C PHE A 6 35.79 -36.05 -31.50
N PHE A 7 35.48 -36.10 -30.20
CA PHE A 7 34.56 -35.17 -29.55
C PHE A 7 35.27 -33.93 -29.00
N ALA A 8 35.36 -32.88 -29.82
CA ALA A 8 35.85 -31.56 -29.43
C ALA A 8 34.78 -30.78 -28.63
N SER A 9 34.77 -30.95 -27.30
CA SER A 9 33.80 -30.33 -26.39
C SER A 9 34.23 -28.91 -25.98
N GLY A 10 33.82 -27.90 -26.74
CA GLY A 10 34.07 -26.47 -26.45
C GLY A 10 34.90 -25.76 -27.52
N GLY A 11 34.90 -24.42 -27.49
CA GLY A 11 35.56 -23.59 -28.50
C GLY A 11 34.79 -23.49 -29.83
N THR A 12 35.47 -22.98 -30.87
CA THR A 12 34.97 -22.94 -32.25
C THR A 12 35.51 -24.13 -33.02
N LEU A 13 34.63 -24.90 -33.66
CA LEU A 13 35.04 -26.00 -34.53
C LEU A 13 35.43 -25.46 -35.91
N ALA A 14 36.47 -26.06 -36.51
CA ALA A 14 36.87 -25.76 -37.89
C ALA A 14 35.72 -26.08 -38.87
N PRO A 15 35.63 -25.40 -40.05
CA PRO A 15 34.47 -25.52 -40.93
C PRO A 15 34.06 -26.96 -41.27
N GLU A 16 35.02 -27.83 -41.62
CA GLU A 16 34.76 -29.24 -41.92
C GLU A 16 35.22 -30.20 -40.80
N HIS A 17 35.12 -29.79 -39.53
CA HIS A 17 35.39 -30.69 -38.41
C HIS A 17 34.36 -31.84 -38.36
N PRO A 18 34.78 -33.12 -38.32
CA PRO A 18 33.89 -34.27 -38.52
C PRO A 18 32.90 -34.53 -37.37
N SER A 19 33.05 -33.84 -36.24
CA SER A 19 32.10 -33.87 -35.12
C SER A 19 31.03 -32.77 -35.18
N TYR A 20 31.01 -31.94 -36.22
CA TYR A 20 30.01 -30.87 -36.36
C TYR A 20 28.72 -31.39 -36.98
N ILE A 21 27.63 -31.30 -36.23
CA ILE A 21 26.28 -31.60 -36.72
C ILE A 21 25.71 -30.37 -37.45
N ARG A 22 25.50 -30.51 -38.77
CA ARG A 22 24.73 -29.54 -39.57
C ARG A 22 23.26 -29.56 -39.13
N ARG A 23 22.68 -28.38 -38.91
CA ARG A 23 21.28 -28.18 -38.49
C ARG A 23 20.56 -27.29 -39.51
N LEU A 24 19.24 -27.14 -39.37
CA LEU A 24 18.44 -26.23 -40.20
C LEU A 24 18.97 -24.78 -40.18
N ALA A 25 19.53 -24.34 -39.06
CA ALA A 25 20.16 -23.03 -38.89
C ALA A 25 21.36 -22.78 -39.85
N ASP A 26 22.09 -23.82 -40.27
CA ASP A 26 23.23 -23.70 -41.19
C ASP A 26 22.80 -23.24 -42.58
N GLU A 27 21.69 -23.76 -43.10
CA GLU A 27 21.12 -23.29 -44.38
C GLU A 27 20.34 -21.98 -44.21
N GLN A 28 19.57 -21.82 -43.14
CA GLN A 28 18.80 -20.58 -42.92
C GLN A 28 19.70 -19.34 -42.81
N LEU A 29 20.83 -19.44 -42.11
CA LEU A 29 21.79 -18.33 -41.98
C LEU A 29 22.47 -18.02 -43.33
N PHE A 30 22.94 -19.04 -44.04
CA PHE A 30 23.57 -18.88 -45.36
C PHE A 30 22.61 -18.26 -46.39
N VAL A 31 21.36 -18.74 -46.47
CA VAL A 31 20.33 -18.23 -47.38
C VAL A 31 19.91 -16.80 -47.01
N ALA A 32 19.85 -16.45 -45.73
CA ALA A 32 19.51 -15.08 -45.32
C ALA A 32 20.61 -14.06 -45.70
N LEU A 33 21.89 -14.40 -45.50
CA LEU A 33 23.02 -13.51 -45.79
C LEU A 33 23.34 -13.39 -47.29
N THR A 34 23.16 -14.47 -48.06
CA THR A 34 23.22 -14.40 -49.54
C THR A 34 22.07 -13.56 -50.11
N GLN A 35 20.89 -13.54 -49.46
CA GLN A 35 19.78 -12.62 -49.75
C GLN A 35 19.96 -11.20 -49.17
N HIS A 36 21.15 -10.88 -48.65
CA HIS A 36 21.52 -9.58 -48.06
C HIS A 36 20.60 -9.08 -46.92
N LYS A 37 19.89 -10.01 -46.26
CA LYS A 37 19.02 -9.69 -45.13
C LYS A 37 19.86 -9.41 -43.89
N PHE A 38 19.40 -8.48 -43.08
CA PHE A 38 19.99 -8.25 -41.77
C PHE A 38 19.59 -9.37 -40.80
N VAL A 39 20.56 -9.97 -40.10
CA VAL A 39 20.37 -11.20 -39.32
C VAL A 39 20.82 -11.06 -37.86
N SER A 40 20.13 -11.75 -36.96
CA SER A 40 20.52 -11.93 -35.56
C SER A 40 20.56 -13.41 -35.15
N VAL A 41 21.60 -13.79 -34.40
CA VAL A 41 21.84 -15.15 -33.89
C VAL A 41 22.02 -15.07 -32.37
N LEU A 42 20.90 -14.84 -31.67
CA LEU A 42 20.86 -14.62 -30.22
C LEU A 42 20.30 -15.86 -29.52
N ASP A 43 21.20 -16.64 -28.92
CA ASP A 43 20.88 -17.88 -28.21
C ASP A 43 21.82 -18.03 -27.00
N ALA A 44 21.57 -19.01 -26.13
CA ALA A 44 22.38 -19.29 -24.95
C ALA A 44 23.87 -19.52 -25.29
N ARG A 45 24.74 -19.39 -24.28
CA ARG A 45 26.17 -19.69 -24.42
C ARG A 45 26.37 -21.18 -24.74
N GLN A 46 27.46 -21.49 -25.45
CA GLN A 46 27.87 -22.87 -25.78
C GLN A 46 26.89 -23.68 -26.69
N LYS A 47 25.97 -22.99 -27.40
CA LYS A 47 25.05 -23.56 -28.42
C LYS A 47 25.66 -23.83 -29.81
N GLY A 48 26.97 -23.66 -29.95
CA GLY A 48 27.69 -23.83 -31.22
C GLY A 48 27.59 -22.64 -32.19
N LYS A 49 27.29 -21.42 -31.70
CA LYS A 49 27.18 -20.19 -32.51
C LYS A 49 28.43 -19.93 -33.35
N SER A 50 29.60 -19.88 -32.73
CA SER A 50 30.87 -19.51 -33.38
C SER A 50 31.28 -20.54 -34.45
N SER A 51 30.96 -21.82 -34.26
CA SER A 51 31.17 -22.89 -35.25
C SER A 51 30.23 -22.74 -36.47
N LEU A 52 28.95 -22.43 -36.25
CA LEU A 52 27.99 -22.10 -37.32
C LEU A 52 28.50 -20.89 -38.13
N VAL A 53 28.98 -19.85 -37.45
CA VAL A 53 29.53 -18.64 -38.09
C VAL A 53 30.79 -18.97 -38.90
N ALA A 54 31.72 -19.77 -38.38
CA ALA A 54 32.92 -20.21 -39.11
C ALA A 54 32.58 -21.00 -40.39
N ARG A 55 31.60 -21.91 -40.34
CA ARG A 55 31.08 -22.62 -41.54
C ARG A 55 30.42 -21.66 -42.53
N THR A 56 29.66 -20.70 -42.04
CA THR A 56 28.94 -19.73 -42.87
C THR A 56 29.90 -18.79 -43.59
N ILE A 57 30.97 -18.34 -42.91
CA ILE A 57 32.04 -17.52 -43.51
C ILE A 57 32.70 -18.26 -44.66
N SER A 58 33.17 -19.51 -44.47
CA SER A 58 33.77 -20.32 -45.54
C SER A 58 32.86 -20.41 -46.77
N ARG A 59 31.59 -20.79 -46.58
CA ARG A 59 30.60 -20.90 -47.66
C ARG A 59 30.32 -19.56 -48.36
N LEU A 60 30.34 -18.45 -47.63
CA LEU A 60 30.12 -17.12 -48.19
C LEU A 60 31.33 -16.66 -49.01
N GLU A 61 32.54 -16.89 -48.52
CA GLU A 61 33.79 -16.61 -49.23
C GLU A 61 33.92 -17.46 -50.51
N GLU A 62 33.56 -18.74 -50.43
CA GLU A 62 33.40 -19.63 -51.60
C GLU A 62 32.37 -19.10 -52.62
N SER A 63 31.34 -18.40 -52.16
CA SER A 63 30.33 -17.74 -53.03
C SER A 63 30.71 -16.32 -53.49
N GLY A 64 31.91 -15.84 -53.15
CA GLY A 64 32.41 -14.51 -53.57
C GLY A 64 31.93 -13.33 -52.71
N HIS A 65 31.40 -13.57 -51.51
CA HIS A 65 31.14 -12.54 -50.51
C HIS A 65 32.40 -12.26 -49.69
N LEU A 66 32.71 -10.98 -49.45
CA LEU A 66 33.76 -10.58 -48.53
C LEU A 66 33.21 -10.61 -47.09
N CYS A 67 33.75 -11.49 -46.25
CA CYS A 67 33.38 -11.59 -44.84
C CYS A 67 34.32 -10.74 -43.96
N ILE A 68 33.76 -10.07 -42.95
CA ILE A 68 34.52 -9.32 -41.94
C ILE A 68 34.01 -9.76 -40.58
N LYS A 69 34.89 -10.33 -39.74
CA LYS A 69 34.54 -10.71 -38.36
C LYS A 69 35.03 -9.64 -37.38
N LEU A 70 34.10 -9.12 -36.58
CA LEU A 70 34.36 -8.24 -35.45
C LEU A 70 34.09 -9.01 -34.16
N ASP A 71 35.15 -9.41 -33.48
CA ASP A 71 35.08 -9.92 -32.10
C ASP A 71 35.05 -8.70 -31.16
N LEU A 72 33.89 -8.39 -30.57
CA LEU A 72 33.76 -7.19 -29.74
C LEU A 72 34.47 -7.32 -28.38
N GLN A 73 34.78 -8.54 -27.93
CA GLN A 73 35.54 -8.79 -26.70
C GLN A 73 37.04 -8.50 -26.88
N ARG A 74 37.60 -8.76 -28.08
CA ARG A 74 39.03 -8.56 -28.42
C ARG A 74 39.56 -7.14 -28.12
N TYR A 75 38.69 -6.13 -28.09
CA TYR A 75 39.10 -4.72 -27.86
C TYR A 75 39.27 -4.35 -26.38
N GLY A 76 38.74 -5.14 -25.44
CA GLY A 76 38.88 -4.88 -23.99
C GLY A 76 37.87 -3.88 -23.41
N SER A 77 37.67 -3.95 -22.09
CA SER A 77 36.54 -3.28 -21.40
C SER A 77 36.84 -1.84 -20.99
N ASN A 78 38.07 -1.53 -20.58
CA ASN A 78 38.40 -0.27 -19.91
C ASN A 78 38.89 0.80 -20.92
N LEU A 79 38.13 1.01 -21.99
CA LEU A 79 38.44 1.96 -23.06
C LEU A 79 37.48 3.14 -23.11
N THR A 80 37.95 4.28 -23.63
CA THR A 80 37.06 5.36 -24.07
C THR A 80 36.32 4.99 -25.35
N GLN A 81 35.22 5.68 -25.63
CA GLN A 81 34.41 5.45 -26.83
C GLN A 81 35.22 5.61 -28.14
N ASP A 82 36.17 6.56 -28.19
CA ASP A 82 37.08 6.71 -29.33
C ASP A 82 38.08 5.54 -29.43
N GLN A 83 38.71 5.14 -28.32
CA GLN A 83 39.66 4.01 -28.32
C GLN A 83 38.98 2.71 -28.81
N TRP A 84 37.73 2.48 -28.40
CA TRP A 84 36.95 1.32 -28.84
C TRP A 84 36.54 1.42 -30.33
N CYS A 85 36.05 2.58 -30.79
CA CYS A 85 35.72 2.79 -32.20
C CYS A 85 36.97 2.71 -33.11
N ALA A 86 38.12 3.20 -32.66
CA ALA A 86 39.41 3.08 -33.35
C ALA A 86 39.90 1.62 -33.38
N GLY A 87 39.66 0.84 -32.32
CA GLY A 87 39.92 -0.61 -32.30
C GLY A 87 39.11 -1.35 -33.38
N ILE A 88 37.82 -1.05 -33.49
CA ILE A 88 36.95 -1.60 -34.54
C ILE A 88 37.43 -1.14 -35.93
N ALA A 89 37.71 0.15 -36.14
CA ALA A 89 38.25 0.68 -37.39
C ALA A 89 39.59 0.03 -37.80
N THR A 90 40.41 -0.37 -36.83
CA THR A 90 41.65 -1.12 -37.07
C THR A 90 41.36 -2.56 -37.50
N ALA A 91 40.38 -3.24 -36.88
CA ALA A 91 39.98 -4.57 -37.30
C ALA A 91 39.33 -4.62 -38.70
N PHE A 92 38.69 -3.54 -39.15
CA PHE A 92 38.31 -3.38 -40.56
C PHE A 92 39.55 -3.24 -41.46
N GLN A 93 40.55 -2.44 -41.08
CA GLN A 93 41.81 -2.32 -41.84
C GLN A 93 42.59 -3.65 -41.94
N GLU A 94 42.60 -4.47 -40.88
CA GLU A 94 43.24 -5.80 -40.87
C GLU A 94 42.63 -6.77 -41.89
N GLN A 95 41.33 -6.66 -42.16
CA GLN A 95 40.54 -7.61 -42.96
C GLN A 95 40.20 -7.11 -44.38
N LEU A 96 40.46 -5.84 -44.70
CA LEU A 96 40.18 -5.25 -46.01
C LEU A 96 41.42 -5.22 -46.92
N PRO A 97 41.24 -5.25 -48.26
CA PRO A 97 42.32 -4.98 -49.20
C PRO A 97 43.01 -3.63 -48.94
N LYS A 98 44.34 -3.58 -49.07
CA LYS A 98 45.22 -2.45 -48.67
C LYS A 98 45.02 -1.13 -49.45
N SER A 99 43.94 -0.96 -50.21
CA SER A 99 43.66 0.21 -51.05
C SER A 99 43.09 1.41 -50.25
N LYS A 100 43.95 2.05 -49.44
CA LYS A 100 43.72 3.37 -48.79
C LYS A 100 42.47 3.53 -47.90
N PHE A 101 42.00 2.49 -47.22
CA PHE A 101 40.91 2.65 -46.23
C PHE A 101 41.37 3.27 -44.90
N PHE A 102 40.47 4.04 -44.26
CA PHE A 102 40.62 4.65 -42.94
C PHE A 102 41.79 5.64 -42.72
N VAL A 103 42.37 6.22 -43.77
CA VAL A 103 43.42 7.27 -43.65
C VAL A 103 42.98 8.46 -42.78
N ASP A 104 41.67 8.74 -42.77
CA ASP A 104 41.10 9.96 -42.18
C ASP A 104 40.25 9.75 -40.92
N TYR A 105 40.11 8.54 -40.36
CA TYR A 105 39.27 8.29 -39.15
C TYR A 105 39.58 9.26 -38.01
N ARG A 106 40.86 9.52 -37.71
CA ARG A 106 41.26 10.47 -36.64
C ARG A 106 40.86 11.92 -36.96
N LYS A 107 40.78 12.31 -38.23
CA LYS A 107 40.35 13.66 -38.65
C LYS A 107 38.83 13.77 -38.60
N GLU A 108 38.12 12.75 -39.10
CA GLU A 108 36.65 12.69 -39.07
C GLU A 108 36.10 12.58 -37.66
N CYS A 109 36.76 11.83 -36.77
CA CYS A 109 36.40 11.71 -35.36
C CYS A 109 36.50 13.06 -34.64
N ALA A 110 37.55 13.85 -34.91
CA ALA A 110 37.71 15.20 -34.37
C ALA A 110 36.65 16.21 -34.88
N LEU A 111 35.95 15.91 -35.98
CA LEU A 111 34.93 16.77 -36.59
C LEU A 111 33.49 16.31 -36.32
N THR A 112 33.26 15.01 -36.14
CA THR A 112 31.90 14.40 -36.11
C THR A 112 31.65 13.49 -34.90
N GLY A 113 32.69 13.15 -34.13
CA GLY A 113 32.64 12.19 -33.02
C GLY A 113 32.88 10.73 -33.46
N PRO A 114 33.24 9.83 -32.52
CA PRO A 114 33.81 8.51 -32.86
C PRO A 114 32.90 7.60 -33.68
N ILE A 115 31.62 7.50 -33.27
CA ILE A 115 30.64 6.63 -33.94
C ILE A 115 30.33 7.14 -35.35
N ASN A 116 30.17 8.46 -35.53
CA ASN A 116 29.89 9.04 -36.83
C ASN A 116 31.06 8.87 -37.81
N ALA A 117 32.31 9.00 -37.33
CA ALA A 117 33.50 8.73 -38.13
C ALA A 117 33.62 7.24 -38.50
N LEU A 118 33.43 6.32 -37.54
CA LEU A 118 33.47 4.88 -37.79
C LEU A 118 32.42 4.46 -38.83
N PHE A 119 31.16 4.86 -38.63
CA PHE A 119 30.07 4.48 -39.52
C PHE A 119 30.07 5.25 -40.84
N GLY A 120 30.62 6.47 -40.88
CA GLY A 120 30.89 7.21 -42.11
C GLY A 120 31.85 6.46 -43.03
N GLN A 121 32.94 5.90 -42.50
CA GLN A 121 33.85 5.05 -43.26
C GLN A 121 33.18 3.73 -43.70
N ILE A 122 32.42 3.07 -42.81
CA ILE A 122 31.69 1.82 -43.14
C ILE A 122 30.67 2.04 -44.28
N ARG A 123 29.98 3.18 -44.29
CA ARG A 123 29.02 3.60 -45.33
C ARG A 123 29.64 3.67 -46.73
N LEU A 124 30.94 3.93 -46.83
CA LEU A 124 31.66 4.05 -48.11
C LEU A 124 32.13 2.70 -48.66
N LEU A 125 32.22 1.63 -47.86
CA LEU A 125 32.79 0.34 -48.28
C LEU A 125 32.18 -0.22 -49.59
N PRO A 126 30.84 -0.21 -49.80
CA PRO A 126 30.27 -0.73 -51.05
C PRO A 126 30.59 0.12 -52.29
N SER A 127 30.88 1.42 -52.11
CA SER A 127 31.23 2.33 -53.22
C SER A 127 32.62 2.06 -53.81
N HIS A 128 33.43 1.25 -53.14
CA HIS A 128 34.81 0.97 -53.52
C HIS A 128 35.13 -0.53 -53.67
N LEU A 129 34.32 -1.40 -53.10
CA LEU A 129 34.43 -2.86 -53.24
C LEU A 129 33.40 -3.36 -54.25
N SER A 130 33.81 -4.19 -55.20
CA SER A 130 32.92 -4.83 -56.17
C SER A 130 32.04 -5.92 -55.55
N HIS A 131 32.60 -6.69 -54.62
CA HIS A 131 31.95 -7.82 -53.95
C HIS A 131 30.93 -7.37 -52.90
N PRO A 132 29.91 -8.19 -52.56
CA PRO A 132 29.09 -8.00 -51.37
C PRO A 132 29.92 -8.12 -50.09
N VAL A 133 29.59 -7.35 -49.05
CA VAL A 133 30.31 -7.32 -47.76
C VAL A 133 29.38 -7.78 -46.65
N THR A 134 29.82 -8.75 -45.85
CA THR A 134 29.06 -9.32 -44.72
C THR A 134 29.85 -9.14 -43.41
N ILE A 135 29.33 -8.30 -42.52
CA ILE A 135 29.93 -7.98 -41.22
C ILE A 135 29.31 -8.87 -40.13
N PHE A 136 30.12 -9.74 -39.53
CA PHE A 136 29.75 -10.56 -38.39
C PHE A 136 30.22 -9.89 -37.10
N ALA A 137 29.29 -9.34 -36.32
CA ALA A 137 29.58 -8.85 -34.97
C ALA A 137 29.35 -9.98 -33.97
N ASP A 138 30.44 -10.53 -33.42
CA ASP A 138 30.46 -11.63 -32.45
C ASP A 138 30.74 -11.10 -31.03
N GLU A 139 30.39 -11.89 -30.01
CA GLU A 139 30.43 -11.50 -28.59
C GLU A 139 29.70 -10.16 -28.31
N ILE A 140 28.54 -9.89 -28.95
CA ILE A 140 27.86 -8.58 -28.74
C ILE A 140 27.40 -8.34 -27.30
N ASP A 141 27.29 -9.38 -26.46
CA ASP A 141 27.01 -9.18 -25.04
C ASP A 141 28.18 -8.61 -24.23
N PHE A 142 29.37 -8.49 -24.81
CA PHE A 142 30.49 -7.75 -24.25
C PHE A 142 30.22 -6.26 -24.06
N VAL A 143 29.34 -5.66 -24.88
CA VAL A 143 29.03 -4.21 -24.79
C VAL A 143 28.46 -3.80 -23.42
N ARG A 144 27.92 -4.76 -22.66
CA ARG A 144 27.44 -4.61 -21.28
C ARG A 144 28.54 -4.24 -20.27
N VAL A 145 29.80 -4.41 -20.64
CA VAL A 145 30.98 -4.20 -19.77
C VAL A 145 31.75 -2.90 -20.15
N LEU A 146 31.28 -2.17 -21.17
CA LEU A 146 31.88 -0.90 -21.60
C LEU A 146 31.46 0.25 -20.66
N PRO A 147 32.35 1.23 -20.38
CA PRO A 147 32.06 2.37 -19.49
C PRO A 147 31.24 3.48 -20.18
N PHE A 148 30.65 3.21 -21.34
CA PHE A 148 29.84 4.13 -22.13
C PHE A 148 28.67 3.39 -22.80
N PRO A 149 27.52 4.04 -23.06
CA PRO A 149 26.36 3.38 -23.67
C PRO A 149 26.62 2.99 -25.13
N ALA A 150 26.30 1.75 -25.47
CA ALA A 150 26.45 1.19 -26.82
C ALA A 150 25.29 1.55 -27.77
N ASP A 151 24.22 2.18 -27.27
CA ASP A 151 23.03 2.58 -28.03
C ASP A 151 23.37 3.24 -29.38
N GLY A 152 24.35 4.14 -29.41
CA GLY A 152 24.77 4.83 -30.65
C GLY A 152 25.37 3.90 -31.72
N PHE A 153 26.05 2.83 -31.34
CA PHE A 153 26.60 1.83 -32.28
C PHE A 153 25.46 1.06 -32.95
N PHE A 154 24.50 0.60 -32.15
CA PHE A 154 23.30 -0.07 -32.63
C PHE A 154 22.39 0.86 -33.46
N ALA A 155 22.28 2.13 -33.07
CA ALA A 155 21.58 3.18 -33.82
C ALA A 155 22.17 3.36 -35.23
N ALA A 156 23.50 3.42 -35.33
CA ALA A 156 24.18 3.64 -36.60
C ALA A 156 24.04 2.42 -37.56
N ILE A 157 24.02 1.19 -37.04
CA ILE A 157 23.65 -0.01 -37.81
C ILE A 157 22.21 0.14 -38.36
N ARG A 158 21.25 0.59 -37.53
CA ARG A 158 19.87 0.83 -37.96
C ARG A 158 19.78 1.94 -39.02
N SER A 159 20.60 2.99 -38.92
CA SER A 159 20.68 4.06 -39.94
C SER A 159 21.11 3.50 -41.29
N LEU A 160 22.25 2.79 -41.35
CA LEU A 160 22.76 2.23 -42.60
C LEU A 160 21.77 1.27 -43.28
N TYR A 161 20.99 0.50 -42.49
CA TYR A 161 19.94 -0.34 -43.04
C TYR A 161 18.78 0.48 -43.63
N ASN A 162 18.30 1.51 -42.93
CA ASN A 162 17.22 2.36 -43.41
C ASN A 162 17.62 3.14 -44.68
N GLU A 163 18.88 3.57 -44.78
CA GLU A 163 19.44 4.29 -45.92
C GLU A 163 19.48 3.48 -47.23
N ARG A 164 19.39 2.14 -47.18
CA ARG A 164 19.24 1.28 -48.37
C ARG A 164 18.08 1.74 -49.27
N SER A 165 17.00 2.24 -48.67
CA SER A 165 15.84 2.80 -49.38
C SER A 165 16.14 4.00 -50.28
N GLN A 166 17.29 4.67 -50.07
CA GLN A 166 17.75 5.84 -50.84
C GLN A 166 19.05 5.57 -51.60
N ASN A 167 19.84 4.59 -51.18
CA ASN A 167 21.13 4.22 -51.78
C ASN A 167 21.28 2.69 -51.86
N THR A 168 20.92 2.13 -53.02
CA THR A 168 20.96 0.69 -53.30
C THR A 168 22.38 0.08 -53.27
N ASN A 169 23.45 0.88 -53.24
CA ASN A 169 24.78 0.33 -52.97
C ASN A 169 24.90 -0.22 -51.54
N LEU A 170 24.11 0.27 -50.58
CA LEU A 170 24.09 -0.23 -49.20
C LEU A 170 23.38 -1.59 -49.08
N ASP A 171 22.65 -2.07 -50.10
CA ASP A 171 22.10 -3.43 -50.10
C ASP A 171 23.22 -4.48 -50.08
N ARG A 172 24.36 -4.18 -50.72
CA ARG A 172 25.56 -5.02 -50.69
C ARG A 172 26.30 -5.01 -49.35
N LEU A 173 25.86 -4.23 -48.35
CA LEU A 173 26.43 -4.19 -47.00
C LEU A 173 25.50 -4.87 -45.99
N THR A 174 25.81 -6.10 -45.61
CA THR A 174 24.98 -6.92 -44.72
C THR A 174 25.63 -7.07 -43.34
N TRP A 175 24.81 -7.10 -42.29
CA TRP A 175 25.25 -7.32 -40.91
C TRP A 175 24.63 -8.61 -40.34
N CYS A 176 25.40 -9.29 -39.48
CA CYS A 176 24.99 -10.45 -38.70
C CYS A 176 25.40 -10.24 -37.24
N LEU A 177 24.43 -10.08 -36.32
CA LEU A 177 24.68 -9.86 -34.89
C LEU A 177 24.62 -11.19 -34.12
N ILE A 178 25.67 -11.55 -33.38
CA ILE A 178 25.81 -12.85 -32.71
C ILE A 178 26.11 -12.63 -31.22
N GLY A 179 25.41 -13.33 -30.33
CA GLY A 179 25.69 -13.22 -28.89
C GLY A 179 24.76 -14.05 -28.00
N SER A 180 24.80 -13.74 -26.71
CA SER A 180 24.05 -14.41 -25.63
C SER A 180 23.23 -13.49 -24.73
N ALA A 181 23.16 -12.18 -25.02
CA ALA A 181 22.25 -11.24 -24.39
C ALA A 181 21.01 -10.96 -25.25
N SER A 182 19.92 -10.54 -24.61
CA SER A 182 18.70 -10.10 -25.31
C SER A 182 18.81 -8.65 -25.79
N PRO A 183 17.98 -8.21 -26.75
CA PRO A 183 17.88 -6.80 -27.14
C PRO A 183 17.71 -5.84 -25.95
N PHE A 184 16.93 -6.24 -24.93
CA PHE A 184 16.71 -5.49 -23.68
C PHE A 184 17.97 -5.30 -22.83
N GLN A 185 18.98 -6.16 -23.00
CA GLN A 185 20.24 -6.14 -22.24
C GLN A 185 21.39 -5.45 -22.99
N LEU A 186 21.16 -5.04 -24.25
CA LEU A 186 22.19 -4.52 -25.16
C LEU A 186 22.05 -3.02 -25.46
N VAL A 187 20.84 -2.49 -25.34
CA VAL A 187 20.47 -1.11 -25.71
C VAL A 187 19.44 -0.59 -24.70
N GLN A 188 19.60 0.65 -24.24
CA GLN A 188 18.65 1.29 -23.31
C GLN A 188 17.36 1.69 -24.03
N SER A 189 17.45 2.23 -25.25
CA SER A 189 16.31 2.62 -26.07
C SER A 189 15.99 1.61 -27.18
N GLN A 190 15.01 0.75 -26.96
CA GLN A 190 14.62 -0.28 -27.94
C GLN A 190 14.15 0.31 -29.28
N ALA A 191 13.48 1.46 -29.28
CA ALA A 191 13.01 2.14 -30.49
C ALA A 191 14.13 2.49 -31.49
N VAL A 192 15.37 2.60 -31.00
CA VAL A 192 16.56 2.92 -31.79
C VAL A 192 17.37 1.66 -32.14
N ALA A 193 17.18 0.57 -31.40
CA ALA A 193 17.92 -0.69 -31.59
C ALA A 193 17.55 -1.38 -32.92
N PRO A 194 18.47 -2.08 -33.60
CA PRO A 194 18.20 -2.70 -34.89
C PRO A 194 17.48 -4.05 -34.77
N PHE A 195 17.32 -4.64 -33.58
CA PHE A 195 16.88 -6.03 -33.46
C PHE A 195 15.49 -6.34 -34.04
N ASP A 196 14.56 -5.38 -34.07
CA ASP A 196 13.22 -5.57 -34.65
C ASP A 196 13.21 -5.70 -36.19
N ILE A 197 14.26 -5.21 -36.86
CA ILE A 197 14.44 -5.36 -38.32
C ILE A 197 15.36 -6.54 -38.69
N ALA A 198 15.86 -7.29 -37.69
CA ALA A 198 16.71 -8.46 -37.92
C ALA A 198 15.88 -9.74 -38.09
N GLN A 199 16.17 -10.53 -39.12
CA GLN A 199 15.71 -11.92 -39.16
C GLN A 199 16.45 -12.71 -38.06
N THR A 200 15.73 -13.20 -37.06
CA THR A 200 16.32 -14.04 -36.01
C THR A 200 16.47 -15.49 -36.49
N ILE A 201 17.67 -16.04 -36.39
CA ILE A 201 17.96 -17.46 -36.62
C ILE A 201 18.05 -18.16 -35.26
N ILE A 202 17.23 -19.20 -35.08
CA ILE A 202 17.16 -19.99 -33.85
C ILE A 202 18.11 -21.19 -33.97
N LEU A 203 18.90 -21.47 -32.94
CA LEU A 203 19.70 -22.69 -32.88
C LEU A 203 18.91 -23.77 -32.14
N GLU A 204 18.53 -24.82 -32.86
CA GLU A 204 17.92 -26.00 -32.26
C GLU A 204 18.95 -26.83 -31.50
N ASP A 205 18.47 -27.73 -30.63
CA ASP A 205 19.27 -28.77 -29.98
C ASP A 205 19.30 -30.04 -30.86
N PHE A 206 20.28 -30.91 -30.67
CA PHE A 206 20.45 -32.10 -31.52
C PHE A 206 19.35 -33.14 -31.26
N THR A 207 18.63 -33.54 -32.32
CA THR A 207 17.63 -34.61 -32.24
C THR A 207 18.28 -35.98 -31.98
N PRO A 208 17.50 -37.01 -31.58
CA PRO A 208 18.03 -38.37 -31.44
C PRO A 208 18.63 -38.96 -32.72
N ASP A 209 18.18 -38.48 -33.89
CA ASP A 209 18.63 -38.95 -35.20
C ASP A 209 19.88 -38.20 -35.68
N ASP A 210 20.00 -36.90 -35.40
CA ASP A 210 21.24 -36.13 -35.62
C ASP A 210 22.45 -36.79 -34.94
N LEU A 211 22.22 -37.31 -33.73
CA LEU A 211 23.24 -37.97 -32.91
C LEU A 211 23.67 -39.34 -33.46
N ALA A 212 22.98 -39.91 -34.45
CA ALA A 212 23.30 -41.23 -34.98
C ALA A 212 24.73 -41.34 -35.52
N GLN A 213 25.29 -40.23 -36.04
CA GLN A 213 26.68 -40.16 -36.51
C GLN A 213 27.73 -40.42 -35.40
N TYR A 214 27.41 -40.06 -34.15
CA TYR A 214 28.31 -40.27 -33.01
C TYR A 214 28.37 -41.75 -32.56
N ALA A 215 27.42 -42.60 -32.99
CA ALA A 215 27.36 -43.99 -32.55
C ALA A 215 28.62 -44.78 -32.94
N ASN A 216 29.18 -44.50 -34.12
CA ASN A 216 30.38 -45.15 -34.65
C ASN A 216 31.65 -44.84 -33.83
N HIS A 217 31.64 -43.76 -33.03
CA HIS A 217 32.78 -43.31 -32.25
C HIS A 217 32.65 -43.59 -30.75
N LEU A 218 31.48 -44.04 -30.28
CA LEU A 218 31.22 -44.28 -28.85
C LEU A 218 31.42 -45.72 -28.38
N GLY A 219 31.65 -46.70 -29.26
CA GLY A 219 31.95 -48.07 -28.84
C GLY A 219 32.05 -49.07 -30.00
N PRO A 220 32.53 -50.30 -29.74
CA PRO A 220 32.68 -51.33 -30.78
C PRO A 220 31.34 -51.93 -31.23
N ASN A 221 30.26 -51.75 -30.46
CA ASN A 221 28.93 -52.25 -30.79
C ASN A 221 27.98 -51.06 -31.11
N PRO A 222 27.62 -50.84 -32.39
CA PRO A 222 26.72 -49.75 -32.78
C PRO A 222 25.35 -49.79 -32.10
N THR A 223 24.88 -50.97 -31.70
CA THR A 223 23.56 -51.16 -31.06
C THR A 223 23.56 -50.64 -29.63
N GLU A 224 24.65 -50.84 -28.90
CA GLU A 224 24.85 -50.33 -27.54
C GLU A 224 25.18 -48.84 -27.57
N ALA A 225 26.01 -48.39 -28.51
CA ALA A 225 26.28 -46.97 -28.72
C ALA A 225 24.99 -46.16 -29.01
N LYS A 226 24.05 -46.71 -29.81
CA LYS A 226 22.73 -46.10 -30.03
C LYS A 226 21.84 -46.08 -28.78
N LYS A 227 21.90 -47.09 -27.90
CA LYS A 227 21.22 -47.07 -26.59
C LYS A 227 21.82 -46.00 -25.67
N LEU A 228 23.15 -45.94 -25.60
CA LEU A 228 23.89 -44.97 -24.79
C LEU A 228 23.61 -43.53 -25.23
N LEU A 229 23.57 -43.26 -26.54
CA LEU A 229 23.19 -41.97 -27.12
C LEU A 229 21.76 -41.56 -26.78
N LYS A 230 20.78 -42.49 -26.82
CA LYS A 230 19.41 -42.19 -26.38
C LYS A 230 19.36 -41.82 -24.89
N GLN A 231 20.17 -42.45 -24.04
CA GLN A 231 20.28 -42.09 -22.64
C GLN A 231 20.96 -40.72 -22.44
N ILE A 232 22.05 -40.42 -23.16
CA ILE A 232 22.70 -39.09 -23.16
C ILE A 232 21.70 -38.00 -23.59
N HIS A 233 20.96 -38.23 -24.69
CA HIS A 233 19.90 -37.32 -25.14
C HIS A 233 18.82 -37.13 -24.06
N SER A 234 18.40 -38.18 -23.35
CA SER A 234 17.42 -38.04 -22.25
C SER A 234 17.93 -37.18 -21.08
N TRP A 235 19.24 -37.10 -20.86
CA TRP A 235 19.82 -36.25 -19.82
C TRP A 235 20.06 -34.82 -20.29
N CYS A 236 20.54 -34.63 -21.52
CA CYS A 236 20.98 -33.35 -22.06
C CYS A 236 19.94 -32.60 -22.91
N GLY A 237 18.85 -33.25 -23.33
CA GLY A 237 17.84 -32.69 -24.24
C GLY A 237 18.42 -32.28 -25.59
N GLY A 238 19.45 -32.99 -26.07
CA GLY A 238 20.17 -32.64 -27.30
C GLY A 238 21.13 -31.45 -27.20
N HIS A 239 21.28 -30.81 -26.03
CA HIS A 239 22.09 -29.59 -25.88
C HIS A 239 23.54 -29.80 -26.37
N PRO A 240 24.05 -29.03 -27.36
CA PRO A 240 25.28 -29.34 -28.08
C PRO A 240 26.52 -29.59 -27.20
N PHE A 241 26.88 -28.64 -26.34
CA PHE A 241 28.07 -28.77 -25.48
C PHE A 241 27.97 -29.96 -24.52
N LEU A 242 26.93 -30.02 -23.67
CA LEU A 242 26.71 -31.14 -22.75
C LEU A 242 26.74 -32.51 -23.44
N THR A 243 26.14 -32.61 -24.63
CA THR A 243 26.09 -33.86 -25.39
C THR A 243 27.50 -34.25 -25.86
N GLN A 244 28.26 -33.33 -26.46
CA GLN A 244 29.65 -33.59 -26.87
C GLN A 244 30.59 -33.82 -25.67
N TYR A 245 30.36 -33.18 -24.52
CA TYR A 245 31.13 -33.33 -23.29
C TYR A 245 30.93 -34.70 -22.64
N LEU A 246 29.68 -35.19 -22.52
CA LEU A 246 29.45 -36.56 -22.06
C LEU A 246 29.99 -37.60 -23.06
N CYS A 247 29.90 -37.32 -24.38
CA CYS A 247 30.49 -38.20 -25.40
C CYS A 247 32.03 -38.23 -25.33
N SER A 248 32.71 -37.10 -25.08
CA SER A 248 34.17 -37.04 -24.99
C SER A 248 34.69 -37.81 -23.77
N ILE A 249 34.09 -37.60 -22.59
CA ILE A 249 34.45 -38.35 -21.37
C ILE A 249 34.20 -39.85 -21.56
N LEU A 250 33.07 -40.26 -22.16
CA LEU A 250 32.78 -41.66 -22.42
C LEU A 250 33.76 -42.29 -23.44
N HIS A 251 34.12 -41.57 -24.51
CA HIS A 251 35.05 -42.03 -25.55
C HIS A 251 36.49 -42.22 -25.03
N GLN A 252 36.95 -41.30 -24.17
CA GLN A 252 38.23 -41.41 -23.46
C GLN A 252 38.24 -42.57 -22.46
N SER A 253 37.06 -43.03 -22.02
CA SER A 253 36.93 -44.18 -21.15
C SER A 253 37.01 -45.49 -21.95
N ASN A 254 37.87 -46.43 -21.52
CA ASN A 254 38.11 -47.70 -22.23
C ASN A 254 36.87 -48.62 -22.37
N SER A 255 35.83 -48.37 -21.58
CA SER A 255 34.61 -49.17 -21.49
C SER A 255 33.38 -48.25 -21.26
N PRO A 256 32.77 -47.70 -22.31
CA PRO A 256 31.60 -46.83 -22.20
C PRO A 256 30.31 -47.66 -22.06
N ASP A 257 29.63 -47.53 -20.93
CA ASP A 257 28.36 -48.20 -20.61
C ASP A 257 27.43 -47.27 -19.81
N LEU A 258 26.14 -47.61 -19.75
CA LEU A 258 25.11 -46.95 -18.96
C LEU A 258 25.48 -46.77 -17.48
N GLN A 259 26.06 -47.78 -16.82
CA GLN A 259 26.50 -47.65 -15.42
C GLN A 259 27.51 -46.51 -15.24
N LYS A 260 28.40 -46.36 -16.23
CA LYS A 260 29.47 -45.36 -16.23
C LYS A 260 28.96 -43.97 -16.56
N LEU A 261 28.02 -43.86 -17.50
CA LEU A 261 27.27 -42.63 -17.74
C LEU A 261 26.56 -42.15 -16.46
N HIS A 262 25.90 -43.05 -15.74
CA HIS A 262 25.26 -42.73 -14.48
C HIS A 262 26.26 -42.33 -13.38
N SER A 263 27.45 -42.96 -13.31
CA SER A 263 28.50 -42.53 -12.38
C SER A 263 29.04 -41.13 -12.70
N ILE A 264 29.30 -40.83 -13.98
CA ILE A 264 29.79 -39.50 -14.42
C ILE A 264 28.77 -38.41 -14.05
N ILE A 265 27.48 -38.65 -14.35
CA ILE A 265 26.40 -37.71 -14.02
C ILE A 265 26.29 -37.50 -12.51
N SER A 266 26.41 -38.56 -11.70
CA SER A 266 26.31 -38.44 -10.25
C SER A 266 27.50 -37.69 -9.63
N THR A 267 28.73 -37.92 -10.10
CA THR A 267 29.94 -37.30 -9.52
C THR A 267 30.20 -35.87 -9.99
N GLU A 268 30.06 -35.58 -11.29
CA GLU A 268 30.43 -34.28 -11.88
C GLU A 268 29.33 -33.24 -11.74
N PHE A 269 28.05 -33.65 -11.84
CA PHE A 269 26.93 -32.71 -11.94
C PHE A 269 26.08 -32.66 -10.65
N ILE A 270 25.89 -33.79 -9.96
CA ILE A 270 24.94 -33.88 -8.84
C ILE A 270 25.64 -33.74 -7.46
N HIS A 271 26.63 -34.58 -7.13
CA HIS A 271 27.12 -34.71 -5.75
C HIS A 271 27.95 -33.52 -5.22
N ARG A 272 28.62 -32.75 -6.08
CA ARG A 272 29.62 -31.73 -5.69
C ARG A 272 29.09 -30.28 -5.71
N SER A 273 27.78 -30.09 -5.67
CA SER A 273 27.12 -28.84 -6.11
C SER A 273 27.62 -28.43 -7.50
N GLY A 274 27.16 -29.12 -8.54
CA GLY A 274 27.66 -28.92 -9.90
C GLY A 274 27.57 -27.48 -10.40
N ALA A 275 26.59 -26.70 -9.90
CA ALA A 275 26.43 -25.28 -10.20
C ALA A 275 27.60 -24.38 -9.71
N GLU A 276 28.37 -24.85 -8.73
CA GLU A 276 29.55 -24.16 -8.19
C GLU A 276 30.85 -24.74 -8.74
N THR A 277 30.90 -26.05 -8.98
CA THR A 277 32.14 -26.77 -9.31
C THR A 277 32.37 -27.03 -10.80
N ASN A 278 31.33 -27.09 -11.63
CA ASN A 278 31.49 -27.23 -13.08
C ASN A 278 31.48 -25.85 -13.77
N PRO A 279 32.53 -25.46 -14.52
CA PRO A 279 32.63 -24.11 -15.10
C PRO A 279 31.47 -23.72 -16.03
N HIS A 280 30.88 -24.68 -16.77
CA HIS A 280 29.74 -24.40 -17.64
C HIS A 280 28.45 -24.18 -16.82
N LEU A 281 28.18 -25.01 -15.81
CA LEU A 281 27.04 -24.80 -14.93
C LEU A 281 27.18 -23.51 -14.12
N HIS A 282 28.40 -23.14 -13.71
CA HIS A 282 28.66 -21.88 -13.03
C HIS A 282 28.41 -20.65 -13.93
N GLN A 283 28.76 -20.72 -15.22
CA GLN A 283 28.39 -19.70 -16.21
C GLN A 283 26.87 -19.59 -16.41
N VAL A 284 26.14 -20.71 -16.35
CA VAL A 284 24.66 -20.73 -16.41
C VAL A 284 24.05 -20.13 -15.13
N ALA A 285 24.54 -20.51 -13.95
CA ALA A 285 24.13 -19.94 -12.66
C ALA A 285 24.32 -18.41 -12.61
N THR A 286 25.54 -17.94 -12.87
CA THR A 286 25.88 -16.51 -12.83
C THR A 286 25.15 -15.72 -13.93
N GLY A 287 24.97 -16.30 -15.11
CA GLY A 287 24.18 -15.70 -16.20
C GLY A 287 22.70 -15.52 -15.87
N PHE A 288 22.11 -16.40 -15.05
CA PHE A 288 20.73 -16.30 -14.57
C PHE A 288 20.58 -15.35 -13.37
N LEU A 289 21.53 -15.37 -12.44
CA LEU A 289 21.45 -14.59 -11.20
C LEU A 289 21.85 -13.12 -11.37
N SER A 290 22.65 -12.79 -12.39
CA SER A 290 23.11 -11.43 -12.71
C SER A 290 22.61 -10.90 -14.06
N PRO A 291 21.28 -10.70 -14.22
CA PRO A 291 20.71 -10.04 -15.37
C PRO A 291 21.12 -8.56 -15.42
N ALA A 292 21.48 -8.06 -16.60
CA ALA A 292 21.53 -6.62 -16.83
C ALA A 292 20.10 -6.07 -16.91
N HIS A 293 19.55 -5.65 -15.78
CA HIS A 293 18.24 -5.05 -15.63
C HIS A 293 18.30 -3.93 -14.58
N PRO A 294 17.67 -2.75 -14.78
CA PRO A 294 17.80 -1.61 -13.86
C PRO A 294 17.40 -1.92 -12.40
N LYS A 295 16.49 -2.88 -12.22
CA LYS A 295 16.11 -3.43 -10.90
C LYS A 295 16.51 -4.91 -10.86
N GLN A 296 17.77 -5.17 -10.53
CA GLN A 296 18.35 -6.53 -10.64
C GLN A 296 17.68 -7.52 -9.68
N GLU A 297 17.58 -7.21 -8.38
CA GLU A 297 17.07 -8.15 -7.37
C GLU A 297 15.59 -8.53 -7.60
N GLU A 298 14.74 -7.55 -7.92
CA GLU A 298 13.31 -7.76 -8.24
C GLU A 298 13.13 -8.66 -9.47
N PHE A 299 13.94 -8.44 -10.51
CA PHE A 299 13.88 -9.19 -11.76
C PHE A 299 14.45 -10.60 -11.62
N THR A 300 15.59 -10.78 -10.91
CA THR A 300 16.13 -12.10 -10.56
C THR A 300 15.13 -12.88 -9.71
N THR A 301 14.47 -12.24 -8.73
CA THR A 301 13.41 -12.86 -7.91
C THR A 301 12.23 -13.30 -8.79
N THR A 302 11.79 -12.45 -9.70
CA THR A 302 10.71 -12.77 -10.67
C THR A 302 11.10 -13.95 -11.56
N CYS A 303 12.33 -14.01 -12.04
CA CYS A 303 12.84 -15.12 -12.85
C CYS A 303 12.98 -16.43 -12.06
N LEU A 304 13.47 -16.37 -10.81
CA LEU A 304 13.53 -17.52 -9.90
C LEU A 304 12.13 -18.11 -9.61
N LEU A 305 11.14 -17.25 -9.35
CA LEU A 305 9.75 -17.67 -9.10
C LEU A 305 9.05 -18.16 -10.38
N ALA A 306 9.37 -17.59 -11.54
CA ALA A 306 8.91 -18.07 -12.84
C ALA A 306 9.47 -19.47 -13.14
N TYR A 307 10.79 -19.64 -13.01
CA TYR A 307 11.46 -20.92 -13.21
C TYR A 307 10.97 -21.99 -12.23
N LYS A 308 10.70 -21.65 -10.95
CA LYS A 308 10.07 -22.57 -9.99
C LYS A 308 8.71 -23.10 -10.47
N LYS A 309 7.86 -22.25 -11.06
CA LYS A 309 6.58 -22.70 -11.65
C LYS A 309 6.78 -23.60 -12.87
N ILE A 310 7.76 -23.27 -13.73
CA ILE A 310 8.13 -24.06 -14.92
C ILE A 310 8.68 -25.45 -14.54
N LEU A 311 9.45 -25.56 -13.46
CA LEU A 311 9.93 -26.84 -12.90
C LEU A 311 8.80 -27.77 -12.45
N GLN A 312 7.69 -27.21 -11.97
CA GLN A 312 6.53 -27.97 -11.49
C GLN A 312 5.58 -28.36 -12.62
N LYS A 313 5.38 -27.47 -13.60
CA LYS A 313 4.57 -27.72 -14.81
C LYS A 313 4.97 -26.73 -15.92
N PRO A 314 5.04 -27.15 -17.20
CA PRO A 314 5.23 -26.22 -18.31
C PRO A 314 4.18 -25.09 -18.33
N GLN A 315 4.62 -23.87 -18.60
CA GLN A 315 3.81 -22.64 -18.48
C GLN A 315 3.65 -21.94 -19.84
N PRO A 316 2.52 -21.33 -20.19
CA PRO A 316 2.40 -20.54 -21.41
C PRO A 316 3.43 -19.40 -21.47
N VAL A 317 4.01 -19.17 -22.64
CA VAL A 317 4.90 -18.01 -22.92
C VAL A 317 4.19 -16.69 -22.59
N THR A 318 2.87 -16.62 -22.82
CA THR A 318 2.03 -15.45 -22.52
C THR A 318 1.79 -15.20 -21.03
N SER A 319 2.20 -16.11 -20.13
CA SER A 319 2.08 -15.92 -18.68
C SER A 319 3.17 -15.05 -18.06
N TYR A 320 4.16 -14.60 -18.86
CA TYR A 320 5.30 -13.82 -18.39
C TYR A 320 5.63 -12.64 -19.33
N PRO A 321 6.18 -11.53 -18.80
CA PRO A 321 6.74 -10.44 -19.60
C PRO A 321 7.82 -10.90 -20.62
N LYS A 322 7.92 -10.22 -21.78
CA LYS A 322 8.79 -10.63 -22.91
C LYS A 322 10.28 -10.67 -22.55
N ASP A 323 10.72 -9.74 -21.71
CA ASP A 323 12.04 -9.63 -21.11
C ASP A 323 12.34 -10.80 -20.17
N VAL A 324 11.41 -11.15 -19.28
CA VAL A 324 11.51 -12.36 -18.42
C VAL A 324 11.61 -13.62 -19.28
N VAL A 325 10.75 -13.78 -20.29
CA VAL A 325 10.80 -14.90 -21.25
C VAL A 325 12.16 -14.95 -21.97
N SER A 326 12.65 -13.81 -22.43
CA SER A 326 13.93 -13.72 -23.15
C SER A 326 15.11 -14.10 -22.25
N HIS A 327 15.11 -13.63 -21.00
CA HIS A 327 16.14 -13.96 -20.02
C HIS A 327 16.13 -15.46 -19.66
N LEU A 328 14.95 -16.03 -19.36
CA LEU A 328 14.80 -17.46 -19.08
C LEU A 328 15.32 -18.33 -20.23
N ARG A 329 15.04 -17.97 -21.49
CA ARG A 329 15.56 -18.68 -22.68
C ARG A 329 17.08 -18.56 -22.81
N LEU A 330 17.63 -17.34 -22.72
CA LEU A 330 19.06 -17.09 -22.93
C LEU A 330 19.95 -17.59 -21.80
N SER A 331 19.41 -17.77 -20.58
CA SER A 331 20.10 -18.48 -19.50
C SER A 331 20.46 -19.93 -19.87
N GLY A 332 19.75 -20.52 -20.84
CA GLY A 332 19.87 -21.93 -21.22
C GLY A 332 19.04 -22.89 -20.38
N LEU A 333 18.43 -22.46 -19.26
CA LEU A 333 17.64 -23.35 -18.39
C LEU A 333 16.26 -23.73 -18.94
N VAL A 334 15.69 -22.90 -19.82
CA VAL A 334 14.30 -23.03 -20.32
C VAL A 334 14.26 -23.07 -21.84
N THR A 335 13.45 -23.97 -22.41
CA THR A 335 13.09 -23.98 -23.84
C THR A 335 11.64 -23.54 -24.05
N VAL A 336 11.30 -23.18 -25.29
CA VAL A 336 9.92 -22.96 -25.73
C VAL A 336 9.55 -24.07 -26.71
N ASN A 337 8.57 -24.88 -26.33
CA ASN A 337 8.00 -25.94 -27.15
C ASN A 337 6.50 -25.63 -27.27
N ASP A 338 5.95 -25.47 -28.49
CA ASP A 338 4.52 -25.22 -28.72
C ASP A 338 3.91 -24.07 -27.87
N ASN A 339 4.63 -22.94 -27.79
CA ASN A 339 4.32 -21.79 -26.92
C ASN A 339 4.26 -22.08 -25.40
N LEU A 340 4.77 -23.22 -24.94
CA LEU A 340 4.99 -23.55 -23.54
C LEU A 340 6.49 -23.45 -23.18
N LEU A 341 6.77 -22.75 -22.07
CA LEU A 341 8.05 -22.73 -21.39
C LEU A 341 8.22 -24.02 -20.59
N ALA A 342 9.28 -24.78 -20.86
CA ALA A 342 9.60 -26.03 -20.19
C ALA A 342 11.06 -26.06 -19.70
N PRO A 343 11.40 -26.83 -18.65
CA PRO A 343 12.80 -27.06 -18.28
C PRO A 343 13.55 -27.72 -19.44
N ARG A 344 14.69 -27.17 -19.86
CA ARG A 344 15.38 -27.58 -21.10
C ARG A 344 15.79 -29.04 -21.12
N ASN A 345 16.30 -29.56 -20.00
CA ASN A 345 16.72 -30.95 -19.88
C ASN A 345 16.76 -31.43 -18.42
N ASN A 346 16.77 -32.76 -18.25
CA ASN A 346 16.73 -33.42 -16.95
C ASN A 346 17.98 -33.14 -16.09
N LEU A 347 19.14 -32.91 -16.70
CA LEU A 347 20.39 -32.58 -16.00
C LEU A 347 20.28 -31.20 -15.33
N TYR A 348 19.87 -30.16 -16.07
CA TYR A 348 19.61 -28.83 -15.52
C TYR A 348 18.48 -28.85 -14.48
N GLN A 349 17.40 -29.61 -14.68
CA GLN A 349 16.35 -29.77 -13.67
C GLN A 349 16.85 -30.41 -12.37
N ARG A 350 17.89 -31.27 -12.44
CA ARG A 350 18.49 -31.89 -11.25
C ARG A 350 19.45 -30.95 -10.50
N VAL A 351 20.23 -30.17 -11.24
CA VAL A 351 21.19 -29.17 -10.71
C VAL A 351 20.45 -27.94 -10.18
N PHE A 352 19.73 -27.25 -11.06
CA PHE A 352 18.96 -26.04 -10.78
C PHE A 352 17.55 -26.43 -10.33
N ASN A 353 17.48 -27.12 -9.20
CA ASN A 353 16.25 -27.63 -8.59
C ASN A 353 15.66 -26.62 -7.56
N GLU A 354 14.56 -26.97 -6.90
CA GLU A 354 13.93 -26.07 -5.92
C GLU A 354 14.82 -25.63 -4.76
N THR A 355 15.77 -26.45 -4.29
CA THR A 355 16.66 -26.05 -3.18
C THR A 355 17.70 -25.02 -3.64
N TRP A 356 18.20 -25.15 -4.86
CA TRP A 356 19.03 -24.11 -5.50
C TRP A 356 18.25 -22.79 -5.61
N ILE A 357 16.96 -22.83 -6.00
CA ILE A 357 16.10 -21.64 -6.05
C ILE A 357 15.92 -21.02 -4.66
N THR A 358 15.63 -21.81 -3.62
CA THR A 358 15.43 -21.25 -2.26
C THR A 358 16.70 -20.66 -1.66
N ASN A 359 17.88 -21.14 -2.06
CA ASN A 359 19.17 -20.61 -1.58
C ASN A 359 19.53 -19.26 -2.22
N HIS A 360 18.98 -18.94 -3.40
CA HIS A 360 19.27 -17.70 -4.15
C HIS A 360 18.10 -16.70 -4.13
N LEU A 361 16.96 -17.03 -3.52
CA LEU A 361 15.87 -16.08 -3.26
C LEU A 361 16.26 -15.08 -2.17
N PRO A 362 16.07 -13.75 -2.37
CA PRO A 362 16.45 -12.73 -1.39
C PRO A 362 15.89 -12.97 0.02
N THR A 363 16.66 -12.56 1.03
CA THR A 363 16.41 -12.88 2.44
C THR A 363 15.05 -12.40 2.94
N GLU A 364 14.59 -11.23 2.51
CA GLU A 364 13.28 -10.69 2.89
C GLU A 364 12.11 -11.41 2.20
N GLU A 365 12.25 -11.93 0.98
CA GLU A 365 11.21 -12.77 0.37
C GLU A 365 11.17 -14.17 1.02
N ASN A 366 12.35 -14.73 1.31
CA ASN A 366 12.49 -15.91 2.16
C ASN A 366 11.85 -15.70 3.57
N ARG A 367 11.86 -14.47 4.09
CA ARG A 367 11.22 -14.07 5.35
C ARG A 367 9.70 -13.91 5.20
N ARG A 368 9.23 -13.24 4.13
CA ARG A 368 7.81 -13.10 3.76
C ARG A 368 7.15 -14.48 3.65
N GLN A 369 7.75 -15.43 2.92
CA GLN A 369 7.23 -16.80 2.78
C GLN A 369 7.19 -17.57 4.12
N LYS A 370 8.23 -17.45 4.96
CA LYS A 370 8.24 -18.05 6.32
C LYS A 370 7.19 -17.42 7.25
N MET A 371 6.90 -16.13 7.12
CA MET A 371 5.79 -15.49 7.84
C MET A 371 4.42 -15.92 7.30
N ALA A 372 4.26 -16.05 5.98
CA ALA A 372 3.02 -16.52 5.37
C ALA A 372 2.68 -17.96 5.81
N ALA A 373 3.67 -18.87 5.79
CA ALA A 373 3.51 -20.24 6.30
C ALA A 373 3.12 -20.28 7.78
N ARG A 374 3.73 -19.43 8.63
CA ARG A 374 3.35 -19.29 10.05
C ARG A 374 1.93 -18.72 10.22
N ARG A 375 1.55 -17.68 9.46
CA ARG A 375 0.19 -17.10 9.45
C ARG A 375 -0.84 -18.16 9.03
N ALA A 376 -0.54 -19.00 8.04
CA ALA A 376 -1.41 -20.11 7.63
C ALA A 376 -1.58 -21.18 8.72
N ALA A 377 -0.48 -21.63 9.33
CA ALA A 377 -0.52 -22.60 10.44
C ALA A 377 -1.31 -22.07 11.65
N LEU A 378 -1.14 -20.78 11.99
CA LEU A 378 -1.90 -20.13 13.06
C LEU A 378 -3.41 -20.06 12.75
N ARG A 379 -3.81 -19.78 11.50
CA ARG A 379 -5.22 -19.82 11.08
C ARG A 379 -5.83 -21.21 11.22
N VAL A 380 -5.11 -22.27 10.82
CA VAL A 380 -5.56 -23.66 11.00
C VAL A 380 -5.70 -24.00 12.49
N GLY A 381 -4.72 -23.62 13.32
CA GLY A 381 -4.78 -23.82 14.77
C GLY A 381 -5.94 -23.09 15.46
N ALA A 382 -6.25 -21.86 15.05
CA ALA A 382 -7.37 -21.09 15.58
C ALA A 382 -8.73 -21.66 15.16
N ILE A 383 -8.87 -22.14 13.92
CA ILE A 383 -10.09 -22.84 13.47
C ILE A 383 -10.28 -24.13 14.28
N ALA A 384 -9.20 -24.89 14.50
CA ALA A 384 -9.26 -26.11 15.30
C ALA A 384 -9.63 -25.83 16.77
N SER A 385 -9.11 -24.77 17.41
CA SER A 385 -9.45 -24.45 18.80
C SER A 385 -10.92 -24.01 18.93
N VAL A 386 -11.46 -23.23 18.00
CA VAL A 386 -12.89 -22.85 17.97
C VAL A 386 -13.78 -24.09 17.84
N VAL A 387 -13.44 -25.04 16.95
CA VAL A 387 -14.19 -26.30 16.80
C VAL A 387 -14.13 -27.14 18.08
N CYS A 388 -12.96 -27.29 18.71
CA CYS A 388 -12.83 -28.01 19.98
C CYS A 388 -13.61 -27.33 21.12
N SER A 389 -13.60 -26.00 21.20
CA SER A 389 -14.38 -25.24 22.20
C SER A 389 -15.89 -25.39 21.99
N ALA A 390 -16.36 -25.35 20.73
CA ALA A 390 -17.76 -25.57 20.40
C ALA A 390 -18.22 -26.99 20.78
N LEU A 391 -17.43 -28.02 20.45
CA LEU A 391 -17.71 -29.41 20.84
C LEU A 391 -17.72 -29.59 22.37
N GLY A 392 -16.78 -28.98 23.09
CA GLY A 392 -16.74 -28.99 24.56
C GLY A 392 -17.98 -28.34 25.19
N TRP A 393 -18.43 -27.20 24.65
CA TRP A 393 -19.65 -26.53 25.11
C TRP A 393 -20.92 -27.36 24.81
N LEU A 394 -20.96 -28.06 23.67
CA LEU A 394 -22.04 -28.99 23.31
C LEU A 394 -22.08 -30.21 24.25
N ALA A 395 -20.93 -30.74 24.66
CA ALA A 395 -20.86 -31.82 25.65
C ALA A 395 -21.34 -31.35 27.04
N LEU A 396 -20.88 -30.20 27.52
CA LEU A 396 -21.26 -29.64 28.82
C LEU A 396 -22.75 -29.26 28.91
N SER A 397 -23.32 -28.67 27.85
CA SER A 397 -24.74 -28.32 27.80
C SER A 397 -25.63 -29.57 27.80
N ASN A 398 -25.30 -30.59 27.00
CA ASN A 398 -25.97 -31.89 27.04
C ASN A 398 -25.89 -32.56 28.42
N GLN A 399 -24.75 -32.47 29.12
CA GLN A 399 -24.61 -33.00 30.48
C GLN A 399 -25.47 -32.21 31.49
N SER A 400 -25.59 -30.89 31.35
CA SER A 400 -26.48 -30.09 32.20
C SER A 400 -27.97 -30.42 32.00
N LEU A 401 -28.39 -30.66 30.76
CA LEU A 401 -29.74 -31.11 30.41
C LEU A 401 -30.05 -32.50 31.01
N ALA A 402 -29.11 -33.44 30.93
CA ALA A 402 -29.26 -34.76 31.55
C ALA A 402 -29.42 -34.66 33.08
N ASN A 403 -28.62 -33.82 33.74
CA ASN A 403 -28.72 -33.59 35.19
C ASN A 403 -30.07 -32.95 35.58
N GLN A 404 -30.58 -32.00 34.79
CA GLN A 404 -31.90 -31.40 35.00
C GLN A 404 -33.03 -32.43 34.84
N ALA A 405 -32.94 -33.33 33.84
CA ALA A 405 -33.91 -34.40 33.64
C ALA A 405 -33.93 -35.39 34.82
N GLN A 406 -32.77 -35.77 35.35
CA GLN A 406 -32.68 -36.63 36.55
C GLN A 406 -33.25 -35.94 37.81
N ALA A 407 -33.00 -34.64 37.99
CA ALA A 407 -33.57 -33.86 39.09
C ALA A 407 -35.10 -33.68 38.98
N ALA A 408 -35.64 -33.62 37.76
CA ALA A 408 -37.08 -33.62 37.52
C ALA A 408 -37.72 -34.98 37.82
N LEU A 409 -37.06 -36.08 37.44
CA LEU A 409 -37.52 -37.44 37.68
C LEU A 409 -37.61 -37.74 39.19
N SER A 410 -36.53 -37.50 39.94
CA SER A 410 -36.51 -37.77 41.40
C SER A 410 -37.51 -36.92 42.18
N LYS A 411 -37.77 -35.67 41.72
CA LYS A 411 -38.85 -34.83 42.28
C LYS A 411 -40.24 -35.37 41.95
N SER A 412 -40.44 -35.98 40.78
CA SER A 412 -41.69 -36.67 40.42
C SER A 412 -41.93 -37.91 41.29
N GLU A 413 -40.90 -38.73 41.49
CA GLU A 413 -40.96 -39.92 42.37
C GLU A 413 -41.24 -39.53 43.84
N LEU A 414 -40.60 -38.48 44.35
CA LEU A 414 -40.86 -37.97 45.70
C LEU A 414 -42.32 -37.51 45.87
N ASN A 415 -42.83 -36.74 44.90
CA ASN A 415 -44.22 -36.28 44.90
C ASN A 415 -45.20 -37.47 44.83
N GLN A 416 -44.93 -38.51 44.03
CA GLN A 416 -45.77 -39.70 43.99
C GLN A 416 -45.82 -40.44 45.33
N LYS A 417 -44.68 -40.60 46.01
CA LYS A 417 -44.63 -41.21 47.35
C LYS A 417 -45.41 -40.41 48.39
N GLN A 418 -45.27 -39.08 48.39
CA GLN A 418 -46.04 -38.21 49.28
C GLN A 418 -47.56 -38.28 49.02
N LEU A 419 -47.98 -38.33 47.75
CA LEU A 419 -49.39 -38.48 47.39
C LEU A 419 -49.94 -39.85 47.84
N GLN A 420 -49.17 -40.92 47.66
CA GLN A 420 -49.51 -42.26 48.12
C GLN A 420 -49.67 -42.32 49.64
N GLU A 421 -48.78 -41.68 50.40
CA GLU A 421 -48.88 -41.61 51.87
C GLU A 421 -50.12 -40.82 52.34
N GLN A 422 -50.48 -39.73 51.68
CA GLN A 422 -51.71 -38.97 51.99
C GLN A 422 -52.98 -39.78 51.72
N VAL A 423 -53.02 -40.57 50.63
CA VAL A 423 -54.15 -41.47 50.33
C VAL A 423 -54.25 -42.59 51.38
N TYR A 424 -53.12 -43.16 51.81
CA TYR A 424 -53.10 -44.18 52.87
C TYR A 424 -53.59 -43.62 54.23
N LEU A 425 -53.11 -42.45 54.65
CA LEU A 425 -53.49 -41.83 55.92
C LEU A 425 -54.98 -41.43 55.94
N SER A 426 -55.51 -40.90 54.84
CA SER A 426 -56.93 -40.56 54.73
C SER A 426 -57.83 -41.81 54.68
N ALA A 427 -57.38 -42.92 54.09
CA ALA A 427 -58.09 -44.19 54.14
C ALA A 427 -58.18 -44.75 55.57
N ILE A 428 -57.11 -44.67 56.38
CA ILE A 428 -57.14 -45.05 57.81
C ILE A 428 -58.07 -44.15 58.61
N GLN A 429 -58.03 -42.83 58.40
CA GLN A 429 -58.93 -41.90 59.08
C GLN A 429 -60.41 -42.18 58.75
N ALA A 430 -60.72 -42.50 57.49
CA ALA A 430 -62.05 -42.92 57.08
C ALA A 430 -62.47 -44.24 57.74
N ALA A 431 -61.59 -45.26 57.78
CA ALA A 431 -61.85 -46.53 58.45
C ALA A 431 -62.13 -46.36 59.96
N ASN A 432 -61.28 -45.62 60.67
CA ASN A 432 -61.49 -45.30 62.09
C ASN A 432 -62.79 -44.53 62.32
N SER A 433 -63.18 -43.63 61.41
CA SER A 433 -64.47 -42.95 61.51
C SER A 433 -65.67 -43.89 61.32
N GLN A 434 -65.58 -44.92 60.48
CA GLN A 434 -66.64 -45.94 60.35
C GLN A 434 -66.70 -46.88 61.57
N VAL A 435 -65.53 -47.25 62.13
CA VAL A 435 -65.43 -48.01 63.40
C VAL A 435 -66.10 -47.25 64.55
N ASN A 436 -65.80 -45.96 64.71
CA ASN A 436 -66.41 -45.11 65.75
C ASN A 436 -67.93 -44.90 65.57
N LEU A 437 -68.48 -45.21 64.39
CA LEU A 437 -69.92 -45.20 64.08
C LEU A 437 -70.55 -46.60 64.14
N GLY A 438 -69.80 -47.63 64.55
CA GLY A 438 -70.26 -49.02 64.64
C GLY A 438 -70.47 -49.73 63.30
N ASN A 439 -70.03 -49.14 62.18
CA ASN A 439 -70.25 -49.68 60.84
C ASN A 439 -69.06 -50.53 60.36
N TRP A 440 -68.92 -51.70 60.98
CA TRP A 440 -67.78 -52.60 60.77
C TRP A 440 -67.61 -53.06 59.32
N ILE A 441 -68.71 -53.31 58.59
CA ILE A 441 -68.69 -53.75 57.18
C ILE A 441 -68.19 -52.63 56.24
N ALA A 442 -68.50 -51.36 56.55
CA ALA A 442 -67.93 -50.23 55.81
C ALA A 442 -66.42 -50.08 56.10
N ALA A 443 -66.01 -50.31 57.34
CA ALA A 443 -64.60 -50.24 57.76
C ALA A 443 -63.74 -51.35 57.14
N THR A 444 -64.20 -52.61 57.10
CA THR A 444 -63.43 -53.70 56.45
C THR A 444 -63.27 -53.45 54.96
N LYS A 445 -64.30 -52.90 54.29
CA LYS A 445 -64.25 -52.57 52.86
C LYS A 445 -63.27 -51.43 52.54
N THR A 446 -63.14 -50.40 53.38
CA THR A 446 -62.12 -49.35 53.21
C THR A 446 -60.72 -49.86 53.55
N LEU A 447 -60.55 -50.71 54.55
CA LEU A 447 -59.27 -51.33 54.91
C LEU A 447 -58.77 -52.32 53.84
N GLN A 448 -59.66 -53.07 53.17
CA GLN A 448 -59.28 -53.93 52.05
C GLN A 448 -58.75 -53.15 50.84
N ALA A 449 -59.28 -51.94 50.58
CA ALA A 449 -58.75 -51.06 49.53
C ALA A 449 -57.31 -50.57 49.83
N ALA A 450 -56.94 -50.47 51.11
CA ALA A 450 -55.60 -50.09 51.56
C ALA A 450 -54.58 -51.26 51.63
N LYS A 451 -54.97 -52.49 51.25
CA LYS A 451 -54.14 -53.71 51.38
C LYS A 451 -52.84 -53.70 50.57
N ASN A 452 -52.72 -52.85 49.54
CA ASN A 452 -51.60 -52.88 48.59
C ASN A 452 -50.44 -51.92 48.93
N TYR A 453 -50.43 -51.29 50.12
CA TYR A 453 -49.36 -50.38 50.55
C TYR A 453 -48.23 -51.14 51.29
N PRO A 454 -47.00 -51.25 50.76
CA PRO A 454 -46.03 -52.25 51.26
C PRO A 454 -45.40 -51.98 52.64
N ASP A 455 -45.31 -50.72 53.06
CA ASP A 455 -44.35 -50.29 54.10
C ASP A 455 -44.94 -50.07 55.50
N LYS A 456 -46.24 -50.32 55.73
CA LYS A 456 -46.95 -49.98 57.00
C LYS A 456 -47.83 -51.10 57.55
N ASN A 457 -47.20 -52.19 57.97
CA ASN A 457 -47.91 -53.41 58.36
C ASN A 457 -48.69 -53.34 59.69
N TRP A 458 -48.24 -52.56 60.68
CA TRP A 458 -48.76 -52.67 62.06
C TRP A 458 -50.15 -52.06 62.26
N GLU A 459 -50.43 -50.90 61.67
CA GLU A 459 -51.74 -50.22 61.71
C GLU A 459 -52.83 -51.10 61.09
N TRP A 460 -52.52 -51.68 59.92
CA TRP A 460 -53.42 -52.58 59.20
C TRP A 460 -53.71 -53.85 60.01
N HIS A 461 -52.68 -54.50 60.59
CA HIS A 461 -52.87 -55.68 61.43
C HIS A 461 -53.78 -55.40 62.63
N TYR A 462 -53.60 -54.29 63.32
CA TYR A 462 -54.41 -53.92 64.50
C TYR A 462 -55.90 -53.71 64.15
N LEU A 463 -56.19 -52.93 63.10
CA LEU A 463 -57.58 -52.64 62.71
C LEU A 463 -58.27 -53.84 62.03
N ASN A 464 -57.52 -54.66 61.28
CA ASN A 464 -58.04 -55.91 60.70
C ASN A 464 -58.32 -56.96 61.80
N GLN A 465 -57.51 -57.01 62.86
CA GLN A 465 -57.76 -57.88 64.01
C GLN A 465 -59.00 -57.46 64.80
N LEU A 466 -59.19 -56.15 65.05
CA LEU A 466 -60.39 -55.62 65.71
C LEU A 466 -61.68 -55.90 64.92
N THR A 467 -61.67 -55.70 63.60
CA THR A 467 -62.84 -55.92 62.75
C THR A 467 -63.23 -57.40 62.65
N THR A 468 -62.27 -58.29 62.38
CA THR A 468 -62.52 -59.74 62.30
C THR A 468 -62.97 -60.35 63.64
N GLN A 469 -62.72 -59.70 64.78
CA GLN A 469 -63.19 -60.13 66.09
C GLN A 469 -64.70 -59.88 66.32
N TYR A 470 -65.33 -59.00 65.52
CA TYR A 470 -66.78 -58.73 65.56
C TYR A 470 -67.57 -59.35 64.39
N GLU A 471 -66.92 -59.79 63.31
CA GLU A 471 -67.60 -60.46 62.19
C GLU A 471 -68.17 -61.86 62.54
N SER A 472 -67.80 -62.44 63.70
CA SER A 472 -68.26 -63.78 64.10
C SER A 472 -69.68 -63.87 64.68
N GLU A 473 -70.40 -62.76 64.83
CA GLU A 473 -71.71 -62.71 65.53
C GLU A 473 -72.92 -62.34 64.64
N ILE A 474 -72.75 -62.21 63.31
CA ILE A 474 -73.81 -61.76 62.40
C ILE A 474 -74.06 -62.76 61.26
N ASP A 475 -74.90 -63.76 61.52
CA ASP A 475 -75.62 -64.52 60.47
C ASP A 475 -76.92 -63.79 60.12
N LEU A 476 -77.18 -63.54 58.82
CA LEU A 476 -78.52 -63.52 58.21
C LEU A 476 -78.50 -63.32 56.67
N LYS A 477 -78.53 -64.44 55.94
CA LYS A 477 -79.31 -64.74 54.72
C LYS A 477 -79.38 -63.76 53.51
N GLU A 478 -79.14 -64.33 52.33
CA GLU A 478 -79.53 -63.91 50.95
C GLU A 478 -81.08 -63.86 50.74
N PRO A 479 -81.71 -63.53 49.56
CA PRO A 479 -81.14 -63.47 48.18
C PRO A 479 -81.74 -62.51 47.08
N THR A 480 -81.04 -62.44 45.92
CA THR A 480 -81.56 -62.25 44.52
C THR A 480 -82.19 -60.89 44.07
N ILE A 481 -82.34 -60.46 42.78
CA ILE A 481 -82.15 -61.10 41.43
C ILE A 481 -81.89 -60.09 40.25
N THR A 482 -80.98 -60.40 39.29
CA THR A 482 -80.83 -59.86 37.88
C THR A 482 -80.60 -58.34 37.62
N VAL A 483 -80.21 -57.80 36.44
CA VAL A 483 -80.22 -58.21 34.99
C VAL A 483 -78.92 -57.80 34.25
N VAL A 484 -78.60 -58.43 33.10
CA VAL A 484 -77.47 -58.14 32.19
C VAL A 484 -77.93 -57.94 30.73
N PRO A 485 -77.39 -56.97 29.98
CA PRO A 485 -76.89 -57.22 28.62
C PRO A 485 -75.54 -56.51 28.29
N ILE A 486 -75.08 -56.63 27.03
CA ILE A 486 -73.67 -56.51 26.57
C ILE A 486 -73.50 -55.43 25.47
N ALA A 487 -72.23 -55.06 25.17
CA ALA A 487 -71.66 -54.52 23.89
C ALA A 487 -71.18 -53.03 23.92
N ASP A 488 -70.13 -52.60 23.19
CA ASP A 488 -69.17 -53.30 22.31
C ASP A 488 -67.84 -52.52 22.06
N THR A 489 -66.77 -53.22 21.62
CA THR A 489 -65.59 -52.74 20.84
C THR A 489 -64.68 -51.60 21.36
N LYS A 490 -63.42 -51.37 20.93
CA LYS A 490 -62.32 -52.16 20.27
C LYS A 490 -61.01 -51.34 20.37
N LEU A 491 -59.84 -51.99 20.45
CA LEU A 491 -58.59 -51.60 19.75
C LEU A 491 -57.53 -52.73 19.82
N PHE A 492 -56.51 -52.72 18.95
CA PHE A 492 -55.82 -53.96 18.53
C PHE A 492 -54.36 -53.76 18.05
N THR A 493 -53.39 -54.55 18.57
CA THR A 493 -52.06 -54.88 17.99
C THR A 493 -51.02 -53.73 17.80
N ALA A 494 -49.71 -53.93 17.54
CA ALA A 494 -48.95 -55.12 17.08
C ALA A 494 -47.43 -55.17 17.49
N PHE A 495 -46.89 -56.39 17.77
CA PHE A 495 -45.61 -57.00 17.29
C PHE A 495 -44.22 -56.28 17.48
N ARG A 496 -43.04 -56.92 17.68
CA ARG A 496 -42.58 -58.33 17.94
C ARG A 496 -41.09 -58.35 18.41
N LYS A 497 -40.61 -59.50 18.97
CA LYS A 497 -39.24 -60.16 18.99
C LYS A 497 -37.99 -59.39 18.49
N THR A 498 -36.71 -59.57 18.92
CA THR A 498 -35.88 -60.48 19.80
C THR A 498 -34.49 -59.80 19.95
N GLY A 499 -33.49 -60.10 20.80
CA GLY A 499 -33.07 -61.21 21.69
C GLY A 499 -31.55 -61.04 22.00
N THR A 500 -30.90 -61.93 22.79
CA THR A 500 -29.43 -61.98 23.16
C THR A 500 -28.87 -60.74 23.93
N GLU A 501 -28.23 -60.83 25.12
CA GLU A 501 -26.95 -61.51 25.53
C GLU A 501 -25.68 -60.72 25.07
N ILE A 502 -24.55 -60.58 25.82
CA ILE A 502 -24.04 -61.32 27.01
C ILE A 502 -22.94 -60.54 27.82
N PHE A 503 -22.66 -60.98 29.07
CA PHE A 503 -21.48 -60.71 29.97
C PHE A 503 -21.17 -59.34 30.64
N THR A 504 -20.80 -59.44 31.93
CA THR A 504 -19.96 -58.55 32.78
C THR A 504 -18.62 -59.31 33.05
N PRO A 505 -17.72 -59.03 34.05
CA PRO A 505 -17.46 -57.89 34.96
C PRO A 505 -16.08 -57.22 34.60
N THR A 506 -15.40 -56.33 35.33
CA THR A 506 -14.89 -56.27 36.74
C THR A 506 -14.38 -54.84 37.05
N GLY A 507 -14.18 -54.35 38.29
CA GLY A 507 -14.45 -54.93 39.61
C GLY A 507 -13.48 -54.41 40.69
N SER A 508 -14.01 -53.95 41.85
CA SER A 508 -13.27 -53.62 43.10
C SER A 508 -12.33 -52.38 43.08
N LYS A 509 -11.99 -51.72 44.21
CA LYS A 509 -12.62 -51.63 45.55
C LYS A 509 -12.22 -50.32 46.26
N SER A 510 -12.93 -50.04 47.35
CA SER A 510 -12.71 -48.98 48.36
C SER A 510 -11.26 -48.80 48.85
N TYR A 511 -10.90 -47.58 49.30
CA TYR A 511 -10.84 -47.23 50.74
C TYR A 511 -10.69 -45.72 50.99
N SER A 512 -11.02 -45.30 52.22
CA SER A 512 -11.04 -43.91 52.71
C SER A 512 -10.24 -43.79 54.00
N PHE A 513 -9.52 -42.68 54.22
CA PHE A 513 -9.07 -42.26 55.55
C PHE A 513 -9.01 -40.73 55.69
N GLN A 514 -9.02 -40.23 56.93
CA GLN A 514 -9.20 -38.81 57.27
C GLN A 514 -7.88 -38.07 57.56
N ASN A 515 -7.95 -36.74 57.45
CA ASN A 515 -7.19 -35.71 58.18
C ASN A 515 -5.66 -35.85 58.36
N SER A 516 -4.92 -34.98 57.68
CA SER A 516 -3.76 -34.30 58.29
C SER A 516 -3.53 -32.92 57.66
N ASN A 517 -3.12 -31.94 58.47
CA ASN A 517 -2.72 -30.62 57.99
C ASN A 517 -1.28 -30.65 57.46
N GLN A 518 -1.06 -30.41 56.16
CA GLN A 518 0.05 -29.58 55.64
C GLN A 518 -0.04 -29.37 54.11
N PRO A 519 0.61 -28.34 53.53
CA PRO A 519 0.40 -27.95 52.14
C PRO A 519 1.34 -28.66 51.15
N ILE A 520 0.76 -29.31 50.12
CA ILE A 520 1.52 -29.86 48.99
C ILE A 520 1.84 -28.74 48.00
N ARG A 521 3.14 -28.46 47.80
CA ARG A 521 3.64 -27.67 46.66
C ARG A 521 3.62 -28.52 45.39
N THR A 522 3.12 -27.96 44.30
CA THR A 522 3.38 -28.49 42.94
C THR A 522 3.97 -27.37 42.09
N VAL A 523 5.06 -27.64 41.36
CA VAL A 523 5.78 -26.62 40.58
C VAL A 523 5.31 -26.66 39.12
N SER A 524 4.76 -25.56 38.64
CA SER A 524 4.70 -25.25 37.21
C SER A 524 5.78 -24.23 36.87
N ARG A 525 6.49 -24.42 35.74
CA ARG A 525 7.48 -23.46 35.24
C ARG A 525 6.75 -22.39 34.42
N THR A 526 7.05 -21.11 34.68
CA THR A 526 6.54 -19.90 33.99
C THR A 526 5.00 -19.78 33.93
N GLY A 527 4.28 -19.04 34.78
CA GLY A 527 4.64 -18.11 35.87
C GLY A 527 4.31 -16.65 35.52
N GLN A 528 3.69 -15.81 36.37
CA GLN A 528 3.15 -16.01 37.73
C GLN A 528 2.00 -15.01 38.02
N PHE A 529 0.90 -15.48 38.62
CA PHE A 529 0.02 -14.70 39.50
C PHE A 529 -0.62 -15.65 40.51
N ILE A 530 -0.85 -15.19 41.75
CA ILE A 530 -1.60 -15.93 42.78
C ILE A 530 -2.54 -14.95 43.46
N THR A 531 -3.85 -15.17 43.32
CA THR A 531 -4.89 -14.52 44.12
C THR A 531 -5.21 -15.40 45.33
N ARG A 532 -5.26 -14.79 46.53
CA ARG A 532 -5.78 -15.45 47.74
C ARG A 532 -7.06 -14.75 48.17
N LEU A 533 -8.11 -15.53 48.40
CA LEU A 533 -9.38 -15.04 48.92
C LEU A 533 -9.30 -14.92 50.44
N VAL A 534 -9.65 -13.75 50.99
CA VAL A 534 -9.58 -13.45 52.43
C VAL A 534 -10.84 -12.70 52.85
N GLY A 535 -11.89 -13.47 53.16
CA GLY A 535 -13.20 -12.93 53.53
C GLY A 535 -14.03 -12.44 52.34
N GLU A 536 -15.23 -11.96 52.65
CA GLU A 536 -16.15 -11.41 51.66
C GLU A 536 -15.67 -10.00 51.23
N ASN A 537 -15.58 -9.78 49.92
CA ASN A 537 -15.26 -8.51 49.26
C ASN A 537 -13.84 -7.92 49.47
N ASN A 538 -12.78 -8.75 49.54
CA ASN A 538 -11.39 -8.28 49.32
C ASN A 538 -10.52 -9.29 48.56
N PHE A 539 -9.55 -8.78 47.79
CA PHE A 539 -8.52 -9.55 47.09
C PHE A 539 -7.12 -8.98 47.38
N GLU A 540 -6.16 -9.83 47.78
CA GLU A 540 -4.73 -9.48 47.77
C GLU A 540 -4.06 -9.98 46.48
N VAL A 541 -3.16 -9.14 45.92
CA VAL A 541 -2.25 -9.50 44.83
C VAL A 541 -0.82 -9.25 45.29
N VAL A 542 -0.04 -10.32 45.43
CA VAL A 542 1.37 -10.24 45.87
C VAL A 542 2.30 -10.42 44.68
N SER A 543 3.10 -9.39 44.40
CA SER A 543 4.24 -9.47 43.47
C SER A 543 5.54 -9.68 44.25
N SER A 544 6.46 -10.50 43.72
CA SER A 544 7.66 -10.95 44.46
C SER A 544 8.98 -10.62 43.76
N THR A 545 9.32 -9.33 43.66
CA THR A 545 10.68 -8.85 43.34
C THR A 545 11.06 -7.59 44.14
N GLY A 546 11.87 -7.74 45.19
CA GLY A 546 12.78 -6.69 45.68
C GLY A 546 12.20 -5.50 46.48
N ASN A 547 12.14 -5.65 47.80
CA ASN A 547 12.34 -4.59 48.82
C ASN A 547 11.72 -3.19 48.60
N GLN A 548 10.42 -3.05 48.89
CA GLN A 548 9.97 -2.34 50.11
C GLN A 548 8.45 -2.55 50.32
N ILE A 549 8.03 -2.70 51.58
CA ILE A 549 6.61 -2.78 51.96
C ILE A 549 6.20 -1.43 52.56
N LYS A 550 5.11 -0.84 52.04
CA LYS A 550 4.43 0.29 52.68
C LYS A 550 2.94 0.04 52.69
N VAL A 551 2.37 -0.17 53.87
CA VAL A 551 0.94 -0.37 54.08
C VAL A 551 0.26 0.98 54.23
N LEU A 552 -0.86 1.18 53.52
CA LEU A 552 -1.83 2.24 53.80
C LEU A 552 -3.20 1.59 54.05
N ARG A 553 -3.95 2.11 55.03
CA ARG A 553 -5.26 1.63 55.46
C ARG A 553 -6.32 2.71 55.21
N GLY A 554 -7.54 2.27 54.93
CA GLY A 554 -8.71 3.14 54.77
C GLY A 554 -8.94 3.54 53.29
N THR A 555 -10.18 3.68 52.82
CA THR A 555 -11.49 3.55 53.49
C THR A 555 -12.51 2.85 52.60
N THR A 556 -13.59 2.35 53.21
CA THR A 556 -14.66 1.60 52.55
C THR A 556 -15.40 2.42 51.50
N VAL A 557 -15.78 1.78 50.38
CA VAL A 557 -16.71 2.32 49.39
C VAL A 557 -17.94 1.43 49.37
N GLY A 558 -19.13 2.01 49.54
CA GLY A 558 -20.41 1.34 49.35
C GLY A 558 -20.92 1.54 47.92
N PHE A 559 -21.72 0.60 47.43
CA PHE A 559 -22.42 0.72 46.15
C PHE A 559 -23.88 1.13 46.37
N THR A 560 -24.33 2.14 45.63
CA THR A 560 -25.74 2.41 45.36
C THR A 560 -25.93 2.63 43.87
N GLN A 561 -27.08 2.21 43.35
CA GLN A 561 -27.48 2.32 41.96
C GLN A 561 -28.58 3.39 41.85
N ASP A 562 -28.43 4.34 40.94
CA ASP A 562 -29.55 5.03 40.30
C ASP A 562 -29.12 5.66 38.95
N ASP A 563 -30.09 6.08 38.15
CA ASP A 563 -29.88 6.70 36.84
C ASP A 563 -29.40 8.17 36.92
N ARG A 564 -28.80 8.67 35.83
CA ARG A 564 -28.57 10.10 35.47
C ARG A 564 -27.30 10.84 35.98
N GLY A 565 -26.10 10.33 35.66
CA GLY A 565 -24.99 11.09 35.00
C GLY A 565 -24.20 12.24 35.69
N LEU A 566 -22.89 12.31 35.35
CA LEU A 566 -21.90 13.43 35.48
C LEU A 566 -21.48 13.83 36.93
N PHE A 567 -20.25 14.28 37.25
CA PHE A 567 -18.97 14.37 36.50
C PHE A 567 -17.73 14.46 37.44
N ILE A 568 -16.58 13.94 36.98
CA ILE A 568 -15.16 14.38 37.16
C ILE A 568 -14.67 15.02 38.49
N LEU A 569 -13.59 14.45 39.07
CA LEU A 569 -12.37 15.20 39.46
C LEU A 569 -11.14 14.29 39.69
N ASN A 570 -9.94 14.84 39.55
CA ASN A 570 -8.61 14.19 39.61
C ASN A 570 -7.57 15.21 40.15
N PRO A 571 -6.60 14.82 41.01
CA PRO A 571 -5.22 15.27 40.74
C PRO A 571 -4.07 14.32 41.17
N GLU A 572 -3.33 13.81 40.18
CA GLU A 572 -1.91 14.17 39.87
C GLU A 572 -0.72 13.87 40.84
N LYS A 573 0.48 13.69 40.22
CA LYS A 573 1.90 13.74 40.72
C LYS A 573 2.53 12.39 41.14
N THR A 574 3.85 12.10 41.09
CA THR A 574 5.16 12.64 40.55
C THR A 574 6.25 11.55 40.86
N LEU A 575 7.48 11.40 40.28
CA LEU A 575 8.28 11.91 39.14
C LEU A 575 9.58 11.03 39.03
N ILE A 576 10.39 11.15 37.96
CA ILE A 576 11.85 10.81 37.91
C ILE A 576 12.20 9.28 37.98
N SER A 577 13.27 8.67 37.43
CA SER A 577 14.43 8.96 36.54
C SER A 577 15.08 7.60 36.11
N LEU A 578 16.12 7.41 35.24
CA LEU A 578 16.83 8.14 34.16
C LEU A 578 17.67 7.12 33.32
N PHE A 579 18.01 7.46 32.06
CA PHE A 579 18.95 6.77 31.13
C PHE A 579 18.60 5.30 30.72
N ASN A 580 18.82 4.86 29.47
CA ASN A 580 19.97 5.15 28.59
C ASN A 580 19.58 5.30 27.10
N THR A 581 20.48 5.82 26.26
CA THR A 581 20.18 6.27 24.88
C THR A 581 20.70 5.34 23.78
N ARG A 582 20.01 5.36 22.62
CA ARG A 582 20.64 5.37 21.27
C ARG A 582 19.64 5.71 20.17
N THR A 583 19.65 6.97 19.75
CA THR A 583 19.08 7.44 18.49
C THR A 583 20.08 7.25 17.35
N TRP A 584 19.59 7.09 16.12
CA TRP A 584 20.32 7.46 14.89
C TRP A 584 19.32 8.06 13.89
N LEU A 585 19.35 9.38 13.78
CA LEU A 585 18.79 10.14 12.65
C LEU A 585 19.89 10.31 11.59
N PRO A 586 19.50 10.75 10.38
CA PRO A 586 20.18 11.92 9.83
C PRO A 586 19.23 13.11 9.73
N GLU A 587 19.53 14.19 10.45
CA GLU A 587 18.91 15.49 10.18
C GLU A 587 19.69 16.24 9.09
N ARG A 588 18.96 16.90 8.19
CA ARG A 588 19.22 18.30 7.84
C ARG A 588 17.91 19.05 7.92
N SER A 589 17.95 20.28 8.41
CA SER A 589 16.77 21.03 8.85
C SER A 589 16.85 22.50 8.44
N LEU A 590 15.69 23.17 8.42
CA LEU A 590 15.47 24.62 8.27
C LEU A 590 15.84 25.20 6.89
N LYS A 591 14.89 25.79 6.15
CA LYS A 591 14.11 26.95 6.59
C LYS A 591 12.69 27.01 6.02
N ILE A 592 11.80 27.70 6.74
CA ILE A 592 10.49 28.12 6.27
C ILE A 592 10.60 29.56 5.74
N ASN A 593 9.98 29.86 4.59
CA ASN A 593 9.67 31.21 4.17
C ASN A 593 8.22 31.28 3.66
N GLN A 594 7.41 32.16 4.26
CA GLN A 594 5.99 32.34 3.92
C GLN A 594 5.82 33.52 2.97
N SER A 595 4.93 33.42 1.98
CA SER A 595 3.83 34.40 1.74
C SER A 595 3.08 34.13 0.43
N VAL A 596 1.93 33.43 0.53
CA VAL A 596 0.80 33.67 -0.37
C VAL A 596 -0.44 33.90 0.48
N TYR A 597 -1.02 35.09 0.35
CA TYR A 597 -2.24 35.48 1.05
C TYR A 597 -3.45 35.09 0.19
N SER A 598 -4.00 33.90 0.41
CA SER A 598 -5.25 33.48 -0.22
C SER A 598 -6.44 34.19 0.44
N LEU A 599 -7.00 35.20 -0.23
CA LEU A 599 -8.26 35.80 0.20
C LEU A 599 -9.42 34.83 -0.06
N TYR A 600 -10.24 34.57 0.96
CA TYR A 600 -11.50 33.86 0.77
C TYR A 600 -12.50 34.75 0.03
N SER A 601 -12.93 34.35 -1.17
CA SER A 601 -14.08 34.95 -1.85
C SER A 601 -15.37 34.27 -1.39
N SER A 602 -16.25 35.01 -0.72
CA SER A 602 -17.60 34.53 -0.39
C SER A 602 -18.47 34.36 -1.65
N SER A 603 -19.48 33.50 -1.54
CA SER A 603 -20.20 32.79 -2.62
C SER A 603 -20.97 33.62 -3.67
N THR A 604 -20.76 34.93 -3.78
CA THR A 604 -21.59 35.84 -4.61
C THR A 604 -20.84 36.73 -5.60
N THR A 605 -19.51 36.83 -5.53
CA THR A 605 -18.73 37.67 -6.46
C THR A 605 -17.58 36.86 -7.07
N SER A 606 -17.87 36.26 -8.23
CA SER A 606 -16.92 35.49 -9.01
C SER A 606 -15.99 36.42 -9.81
N ASP A 607 -14.94 36.91 -9.17
CA ASP A 607 -13.77 37.59 -9.76
C ASP A 607 -12.55 37.36 -8.85
N TRP A 608 -11.36 37.16 -9.43
CA TRP A 608 -10.13 36.86 -8.66
C TRP A 608 -9.22 38.09 -8.60
N ILE A 609 -8.47 38.26 -7.52
CA ILE A 609 -7.34 39.20 -7.44
C ILE A 609 -6.05 38.45 -7.13
N ILE A 610 -5.03 38.66 -7.96
CA ILE A 610 -3.68 38.11 -7.82
C ILE A 610 -2.74 39.23 -7.40
N THR A 611 -1.93 38.97 -6.37
CA THR A 611 -0.93 39.89 -5.83
C THR A 611 0.48 39.34 -5.99
N ASN A 612 1.26 39.91 -6.90
CA ASN A 612 2.71 39.77 -6.93
C ASN A 612 3.33 40.86 -6.02
N PRO A 613 4.60 40.75 -5.62
CA PRO A 613 5.27 41.80 -4.85
C PRO A 613 5.06 43.19 -5.47
N THR A 614 5.43 43.42 -6.73
CA THR A 614 5.30 44.74 -7.38
C THR A 614 4.04 44.93 -8.23
N SER A 615 3.06 44.01 -8.25
CA SER A 615 1.85 44.23 -9.08
C SER A 615 0.61 43.47 -8.63
N ILE A 616 -0.56 44.08 -8.85
CA ILE A 616 -1.88 43.57 -8.46
C ILE A 616 -2.77 43.50 -9.71
N THR A 617 -3.45 42.37 -9.91
CA THR A 617 -4.19 42.05 -11.15
C THR A 617 -5.56 41.47 -10.82
N ARG A 618 -6.64 41.97 -11.43
CA ARG A 618 -7.98 41.36 -11.31
C ARG A 618 -8.33 40.54 -12.56
N LEU A 619 -8.91 39.36 -12.37
CA LEU A 619 -9.33 38.42 -13.42
C LEU A 619 -10.82 38.09 -13.34
N THR A 620 -11.42 37.74 -14.48
CA THR A 620 -12.77 37.13 -14.57
C THR A 620 -12.69 35.60 -14.64
N PRO A 621 -13.40 34.83 -13.80
CA PRO A 621 -13.11 33.41 -13.60
C PRO A 621 -13.81 32.47 -14.58
N THR A 622 -14.64 33.00 -15.48
CA THR A 622 -15.25 32.23 -16.58
C THR A 622 -14.32 32.10 -17.79
N ILE A 623 -13.32 32.98 -17.93
CA ILE A 623 -12.39 33.03 -19.09
C ILE A 623 -10.93 33.37 -18.67
N ASN A 624 -10.65 33.61 -17.38
CA ASN A 624 -9.39 34.14 -16.84
C ASN A 624 -8.84 35.41 -17.53
N GLN A 625 -9.70 36.21 -18.18
CA GLN A 625 -9.30 37.50 -18.76
C GLN A 625 -8.95 38.52 -17.67
N VAL A 626 -7.81 39.20 -17.88
CA VAL A 626 -7.37 40.35 -17.08
C VAL A 626 -8.34 41.52 -17.26
N ARG A 627 -9.08 41.85 -16.19
CA ARG A 627 -9.91 43.07 -16.11
C ARG A 627 -9.03 44.32 -16.09
N TRP A 628 -8.00 44.29 -15.25
CA TRP A 628 -7.00 45.34 -15.11
C TRP A 628 -5.75 44.81 -14.38
N LYS A 629 -4.62 45.48 -14.56
CA LYS A 629 -3.37 45.25 -13.81
C LYS A 629 -2.74 46.58 -13.42
N VAL A 630 -2.34 46.70 -12.17
CA VAL A 630 -1.58 47.84 -11.62
C VAL A 630 -0.21 47.36 -11.21
N THR A 631 0.83 48.16 -11.49
CA THR A 631 2.21 47.87 -11.10
C THR A 631 2.74 49.03 -10.24
N PHE A 632 3.45 48.68 -9.18
CA PHE A 632 4.00 49.59 -8.17
C PHE A 632 5.53 49.49 -8.19
N PRO A 633 6.26 50.59 -7.92
CA PRO A 633 7.73 50.56 -7.88
C PRO A 633 8.28 49.78 -6.67
N GLU A 634 7.45 49.55 -5.66
CA GLU A 634 7.80 48.88 -4.41
C GLU A 634 6.98 47.61 -4.21
N SER A 635 7.41 46.78 -3.25
CA SER A 635 6.69 45.55 -2.92
C SER A 635 5.46 45.83 -2.04
N THR A 636 4.29 45.48 -2.57
CA THR A 636 3.07 45.12 -1.83
C THR A 636 3.44 44.15 -0.70
N ARG A 637 3.29 44.61 0.54
CA ARG A 637 3.55 43.79 1.73
C ARG A 637 2.25 43.25 2.35
N ILE A 638 1.19 44.04 2.29
CA ILE A 638 -0.15 43.65 2.70
C ILE A 638 -1.18 44.23 1.72
N LEU A 639 -2.23 43.46 1.46
CA LEU A 639 -3.38 43.85 0.64
C LEU A 639 -4.66 43.43 1.34
N SER A 640 -5.61 44.37 1.44
CA SER A 640 -6.92 44.15 2.07
C SER A 640 -8.02 44.68 1.15
N TYR A 641 -8.98 43.83 0.77
CA TYR A 641 -10.15 44.21 -0.04
C TYR A 641 -11.39 44.43 0.84
N PHE A 642 -12.09 45.54 0.62
CA PHE A 642 -13.27 45.95 1.37
C PHE A 642 -14.51 45.95 0.46
N LYS A 643 -15.29 44.86 0.56
CA LYS A 643 -16.44 44.58 -0.32
C LYS A 643 -17.51 45.67 -0.34
N LYS A 644 -17.67 46.43 0.75
CA LYS A 644 -18.74 47.43 0.90
C LYS A 644 -18.41 48.78 0.26
N THR A 645 -17.13 49.15 0.23
CA THR A 645 -16.61 50.38 -0.40
C THR A 645 -16.11 50.14 -1.82
N HIS A 646 -16.01 48.87 -2.25
CA HIS A 646 -15.33 48.46 -3.49
C HIS A 646 -13.87 49.00 -3.56
N GLN A 647 -13.18 49.06 -2.43
CA GLN A 647 -11.78 49.50 -2.36
C GLN A 647 -10.81 48.38 -1.99
N ILE A 648 -9.58 48.50 -2.49
CA ILE A 648 -8.44 47.65 -2.12
C ILE A 648 -7.39 48.54 -1.48
N LEU A 649 -7.05 48.31 -0.21
CA LEU A 649 -5.92 48.99 0.45
C LEU A 649 -4.63 48.20 0.28
N ILE A 650 -3.55 48.93 0.00
CA ILE A 650 -2.21 48.41 -0.27
C ILE A 650 -1.23 49.04 0.72
N GLY A 651 -0.59 48.20 1.54
CA GLY A 651 0.58 48.59 2.32
C GLY A 651 1.86 48.20 1.59
N LEU A 652 2.70 49.18 1.27
CA LEU A 652 3.99 48.98 0.60
C LEU A 652 5.13 48.75 1.60
N THR A 653 6.22 48.12 1.14
CA THR A 653 7.42 47.82 1.94
C THR A 653 8.21 49.06 2.34
N ALA A 654 8.18 50.16 1.59
CA ALA A 654 9.09 51.29 1.78
C ALA A 654 8.43 52.67 1.53
N GLY A 655 7.09 52.74 1.55
CA GLY A 655 6.35 53.87 1.01
C GLY A 655 4.93 54.02 1.57
N PRO A 656 4.15 55.00 1.03
CA PRO A 656 2.81 55.33 1.49
C PRO A 656 1.79 54.21 1.22
N MET A 657 0.71 54.21 2.01
CA MET A 657 -0.44 53.33 1.75
C MET A 657 -1.22 53.88 0.55
N ARG A 658 -1.79 53.00 -0.28
CA ARG A 658 -2.62 53.41 -1.44
C ARG A 658 -3.96 52.69 -1.42
N SER A 659 -5.05 53.39 -1.80
CA SER A 659 -6.33 52.76 -2.14
C SER A 659 -6.46 52.62 -3.66
N LEU A 660 -6.86 51.44 -4.13
CA LEU A 660 -7.38 51.22 -5.47
C LEU A 660 -8.90 51.10 -5.47
N ASP A 661 -9.50 51.52 -6.58
CA ASP A 661 -10.85 51.12 -6.98
C ASP A 661 -10.85 49.66 -7.46
N TYR A 662 -11.75 48.83 -6.92
CA TYR A 662 -11.80 47.40 -7.21
C TYR A 662 -12.18 47.10 -8.67
N ASP A 663 -13.04 47.91 -9.30
CA ASP A 663 -13.59 47.63 -10.64
C ASP A 663 -12.77 48.19 -11.80
N THR A 664 -12.03 49.28 -11.58
CA THR A 664 -11.18 49.93 -12.59
C THR A 664 -9.68 49.80 -12.33
N GLY A 665 -9.27 49.41 -11.11
CA GLY A 665 -7.85 49.35 -10.72
C GLY A 665 -7.17 50.72 -10.61
N LYS A 666 -7.91 51.82 -10.64
CA LYS A 666 -7.33 53.16 -10.51
C LYS A 666 -6.98 53.46 -9.07
N VAL A 667 -5.83 54.12 -8.83
CA VAL A 667 -5.48 54.66 -7.52
C VAL A 667 -6.49 55.78 -7.18
N ILE A 668 -7.25 55.61 -6.11
CA ILE A 668 -8.20 56.61 -5.60
C ILE A 668 -7.45 57.61 -4.72
N THR A 669 -6.58 57.12 -3.83
CA THR A 669 -5.84 57.97 -2.88
C THR A 669 -4.50 57.35 -2.50
N GLU A 670 -3.52 58.22 -2.31
CA GLU A 670 -2.23 57.92 -1.72
C GLU A 670 -2.14 58.59 -0.36
N TYR A 671 -1.99 57.79 0.69
CA TYR A 671 -2.03 58.19 2.09
C TYR A 671 -0.61 58.41 2.61
N LYS A 672 -0.26 59.66 2.94
CA LYS A 672 1.10 60.10 3.29
C LYS A 672 1.54 59.62 4.68
N ASP A 673 2.87 59.63 4.86
CA ASP A 673 3.60 59.49 6.12
C ASP A 673 3.21 58.32 7.03
N SER A 674 3.30 57.10 6.50
CA SER A 674 3.21 55.84 7.26
C SER A 674 4.39 55.58 8.23
N GLY A 675 5.39 56.46 8.25
CA GLY A 675 6.52 56.44 9.19
C GLY A 675 7.46 55.24 9.10
N GLY A 676 7.26 54.35 8.13
CA GLY A 676 8.00 53.10 7.96
C GLY A 676 7.19 52.04 7.21
N PRO A 677 7.75 50.84 7.02
CA PRO A 677 7.07 49.73 6.33
C PRO A 677 5.70 49.42 6.95
N ILE A 678 4.67 49.28 6.12
CA ILE A 678 3.30 49.03 6.60
C ILE A 678 3.11 47.54 6.85
N MET A 679 2.79 47.17 8.11
CA MET A 679 2.60 45.78 8.53
C MET A 679 1.14 45.33 8.47
N ALA A 680 0.20 46.25 8.77
CA ALA A 680 -1.23 45.94 8.88
C ALA A 680 -2.09 47.10 8.33
N THR A 681 -3.24 46.79 7.73
CA THR A 681 -4.18 47.77 7.16
C THR A 681 -5.63 47.31 7.36
N SER A 682 -6.51 48.24 7.77
CA SER A 682 -7.95 48.01 7.91
C SER A 682 -8.73 49.25 7.45
N GLN A 683 -9.92 49.04 6.91
CA GLN A 683 -10.93 50.08 6.69
C GLN A 683 -12.10 49.84 7.64
N SER A 684 -12.85 50.89 7.95
CA SER A 684 -14.09 50.81 8.72
C SER A 684 -15.22 50.17 7.91
N GLU A 685 -16.14 49.45 8.54
CA GLU A 685 -17.25 48.79 7.85
C GLU A 685 -18.29 49.79 7.31
N ASN A 686 -18.32 51.02 7.82
CA ASN A 686 -19.07 52.15 7.26
C ASN A 686 -18.32 52.91 6.14
N GLY A 687 -17.05 52.54 5.88
CA GLY A 687 -16.18 53.14 4.87
C GLY A 687 -15.61 54.52 5.20
N GLN A 688 -16.00 55.18 6.29
CA GLN A 688 -15.57 56.55 6.64
C GLN A 688 -14.10 56.68 7.05
N PHE A 689 -13.51 55.64 7.65
CA PHE A 689 -12.17 55.69 8.22
C PHE A 689 -11.28 54.56 7.69
N THR A 690 -10.00 54.85 7.56
CA THR A 690 -8.98 53.93 7.07
C THR A 690 -7.76 54.01 8.00
N ALA A 691 -7.20 52.87 8.41
CA ALA A 691 -6.10 52.81 9.37
C ALA A 691 -4.94 51.92 8.87
N SER A 692 -3.71 52.33 9.17
CA SER A 692 -2.49 51.57 8.87
C SER A 692 -1.57 51.47 10.08
N GLY A 693 -0.90 50.33 10.25
CA GLY A 693 0.01 50.04 11.34
C GLY A 693 1.43 49.82 10.83
N SER A 694 2.37 50.56 11.37
CA SER A 694 3.75 50.61 10.90
C SER A 694 4.68 49.67 11.68
N ALA A 695 5.80 49.30 11.06
CA ALA A 695 6.88 48.55 11.71
C ALA A 695 7.47 49.28 12.93
N ASN A 696 7.31 50.61 13.01
CA ASN A 696 7.78 51.44 14.13
C ASN A 696 6.83 51.44 15.35
N GLY A 697 5.70 50.73 15.31
CA GLY A 697 4.72 50.66 16.41
C GLY A 697 3.70 51.82 16.47
N THR A 698 3.72 52.72 15.49
CA THR A 698 2.71 53.77 15.30
C THR A 698 1.56 53.27 14.42
N VAL A 699 0.33 53.67 14.75
CA VAL A 699 -0.85 53.48 13.92
C VAL A 699 -1.35 54.83 13.41
N TYR A 700 -1.52 54.96 12.11
CA TYR A 700 -2.00 56.17 11.42
C TYR A 700 -3.45 56.00 11.04
N LEU A 701 -4.28 56.98 11.40
CA LEU A 701 -5.70 57.01 11.08
C LEU A 701 -5.97 58.10 10.04
N TYR A 702 -6.69 57.75 8.99
CA TYR A 702 -7.10 58.59 7.88
C TYR A 702 -8.63 58.60 7.80
N GLU A 703 -9.19 59.72 7.35
CA GLU A 703 -10.54 59.72 6.78
C GLU A 703 -10.44 59.14 5.36
N THR A 704 -11.31 58.21 5.00
CA THR A 704 -11.17 57.46 3.75
C THR A 704 -11.20 58.41 2.55
N ASN A 705 -10.26 58.21 1.63
CA ASN A 705 -9.96 59.04 0.47
C ASN A 705 -9.37 60.45 0.77
N LYS A 706 -8.95 60.74 2.01
CA LYS A 706 -8.12 61.91 2.32
C LYS A 706 -6.66 61.49 2.52
N SER A 707 -5.75 62.13 1.79
CA SER A 707 -4.32 61.79 1.73
C SER A 707 -3.57 61.96 3.06
N GLU A 708 -4.03 62.86 3.94
CA GLU A 708 -3.33 63.23 5.17
C GLU A 708 -4.00 62.60 6.40
N PRO A 709 -3.23 62.12 7.40
CA PRO A 709 -3.79 61.43 8.56
C PRO A 709 -4.53 62.41 9.48
N ILE A 710 -5.77 62.06 9.85
CA ILE A 710 -6.57 62.79 10.84
C ILE A 710 -6.07 62.58 12.28
N GLY A 711 -5.17 61.62 12.50
CA GLY A 711 -4.40 61.51 13.74
C GLY A 711 -3.48 60.29 13.80
N THR A 712 -2.52 60.35 14.71
CA THR A 712 -1.53 59.29 14.96
C THR A 712 -1.73 58.69 16.36
N LEU A 713 -1.88 57.38 16.43
CA LEU A 713 -2.04 56.59 17.64
C LEU A 713 -0.67 55.95 17.97
N VAL A 714 0.12 56.68 18.75
CA VAL A 714 1.48 56.28 19.18
C VAL A 714 1.40 55.55 20.51
N GLY A 715 2.12 54.44 20.66
CA GLY A 715 2.34 53.86 22.00
C GLY A 715 2.88 52.43 22.07
N HIS A 716 2.84 51.64 21.00
CA HIS A 716 3.48 50.31 20.99
C HIS A 716 4.99 50.45 20.75
N PRO A 717 5.87 49.97 21.65
CA PRO A 717 7.32 49.90 21.38
C PRO A 717 7.75 48.82 20.38
N GLY A 718 6.85 47.94 19.93
CA GLY A 718 7.12 46.92 18.91
C GLY A 718 6.24 47.10 17.67
N ARG A 719 6.64 46.50 16.53
CA ARG A 719 5.87 46.56 15.27
C ARG A 719 4.41 46.14 15.49
N ILE A 720 3.50 46.79 14.76
CA ILE A 720 2.09 46.36 14.71
C ILE A 720 2.01 45.07 13.88
N ASN A 721 1.28 44.07 14.34
CA ASN A 721 1.12 42.77 13.65
C ASN A 721 -0.27 42.63 13.02
N SER A 722 -1.32 43.11 13.68
CA SER A 722 -2.69 43.19 13.15
C SER A 722 -3.44 44.36 13.77
N LEU A 723 -4.38 44.93 13.03
CA LEU A 723 -5.30 45.97 13.52
C LEU A 723 -6.66 45.83 12.82
N TRP A 724 -7.75 46.14 13.52
CA TRP A 724 -9.11 45.92 13.02
C TRP A 724 -10.14 46.85 13.65
N PHE A 725 -11.07 47.39 12.86
CA PHE A 725 -12.20 48.24 13.33
C PHE A 725 -13.33 47.39 13.89
N PHE A 726 -13.92 47.81 15.01
CA PHE A 726 -15.03 47.10 15.67
C PHE A 726 -15.97 48.09 16.40
N ASP A 727 -17.05 47.60 17.00
CA ASP A 727 -18.08 48.42 17.70
C ASP A 727 -18.71 49.48 16.78
N ASN A 728 -19.21 49.04 15.62
CA ASN A 728 -19.74 49.91 14.56
C ASN A 728 -18.78 51.05 14.19
N ASP A 729 -17.50 50.71 14.05
CA ASP A 729 -16.37 51.59 13.68
C ASP A 729 -16.01 52.70 14.67
N THR A 730 -16.64 52.72 15.84
CA THR A 730 -16.30 53.70 16.90
C THR A 730 -14.97 53.37 17.60
N MET A 731 -14.46 52.16 17.41
CA MET A 731 -13.27 51.62 18.08
C MET A 731 -12.34 50.87 17.11
N LEU A 732 -11.04 50.88 17.42
CA LEU A 732 -9.98 50.20 16.66
C LEU A 732 -9.12 49.35 17.61
N ALA A 733 -8.90 48.08 17.27
CA ALA A 733 -7.97 47.18 17.96
C ALA A 733 -6.60 47.23 17.28
N THR A 734 -5.51 47.16 18.05
CA THR A 734 -4.14 47.05 17.54
C THR A 734 -3.35 46.03 18.36
N SER A 735 -2.70 45.07 17.71
CA SER A 735 -1.81 44.08 18.34
C SER A 735 -0.37 44.25 17.85
N SER A 736 0.60 43.94 18.71
CA SER A 736 2.02 44.21 18.44
C SER A 736 2.93 43.07 18.90
N ASP A 737 4.12 43.00 18.28
CA ASP A 737 5.26 42.19 18.73
C ASP A 737 5.66 42.49 20.18
N ASP A 738 5.29 43.67 20.74
CA ASP A 738 5.53 44.04 22.14
C ASP A 738 4.78 43.16 23.16
N GLY A 739 3.97 42.19 22.70
CA GLY A 739 3.18 41.32 23.55
C GLY A 739 1.99 42.03 24.18
N THR A 740 1.51 43.13 23.58
CA THR A 740 0.36 43.89 24.05
C THR A 740 -0.67 44.12 22.94
N LEU A 741 -1.92 44.22 23.36
CA LEU A 741 -3.07 44.58 22.54
C LEU A 741 -3.68 45.86 23.12
N ARG A 742 -4.09 46.78 22.26
CA ARG A 742 -4.67 48.07 22.65
C ARG A 742 -5.97 48.32 21.90
N THR A 743 -6.85 49.09 22.52
CA THR A 743 -8.04 49.61 21.85
C THR A 743 -8.10 51.13 21.95
N TRP A 744 -8.56 51.75 20.87
CA TRP A 744 -8.53 53.20 20.67
C TRP A 744 -9.89 53.68 20.21
N LYS A 745 -10.36 54.81 20.73
CA LYS A 745 -11.64 55.41 20.33
C LYS A 745 -11.46 56.42 19.20
N ILE A 746 -12.37 56.38 18.23
CA ILE A 746 -12.30 57.12 16.96
C ILE A 746 -13.48 58.10 16.83
N PRO A 747 -13.32 59.28 16.20
CA PRO A 747 -12.06 59.93 15.80
C PRO A 747 -11.30 60.53 17.01
N PRO A 748 -10.00 60.84 16.87
CA PRO A 748 -9.02 60.42 17.88
C PRO A 748 -8.84 61.37 19.06
N LYS A 749 -8.70 60.80 20.28
CA LYS A 749 -7.69 61.25 21.28
C LYS A 749 -7.49 60.41 22.56
N LEU A 750 -8.09 59.23 22.72
CA LEU A 750 -7.74 58.32 23.83
C LEU A 750 -7.48 56.87 23.41
N LEU A 751 -6.39 56.34 23.96
CA LEU A 751 -6.21 54.93 24.29
C LEU A 751 -7.25 54.56 25.36
N VAL A 752 -8.10 53.58 25.08
CA VAL A 752 -9.15 53.14 26.00
C VAL A 752 -8.60 52.08 26.96
N THR A 753 -7.86 51.10 26.44
CA THR A 753 -7.20 50.07 27.25
C THR A 753 -5.89 49.59 26.62
N LYS A 754 -5.01 49.08 27.49
CA LYS A 754 -3.82 48.30 27.12
C LYS A 754 -3.86 46.96 27.86
N LEU A 755 -4.02 45.87 27.11
CA LEU A 755 -3.97 44.50 27.59
C LEU A 755 -2.57 43.94 27.32
N ASN A 756 -1.90 43.43 28.36
CA ASN A 756 -0.66 42.67 28.18
C ASN A 756 -1.02 41.19 27.92
N LEU A 757 -0.52 40.62 26.82
CA LEU A 757 -0.70 39.22 26.44
C LEU A 757 0.31 38.31 27.17
N GLY A 758 1.46 38.85 27.58
CA GLY A 758 2.38 38.22 28.54
C GLY A 758 3.64 37.61 27.91
N THR A 759 3.65 37.39 26.60
CA THR A 759 4.88 37.08 25.83
C THR A 759 4.92 37.90 24.52
N PRO A 760 6.10 38.41 24.12
CA PRO A 760 6.29 39.03 22.81
C PRO A 760 6.31 37.97 21.70
N GLY A 761 5.62 38.24 20.58
CA GLY A 761 5.54 37.30 19.45
C GLY A 761 4.43 37.62 18.44
N PRO A 762 4.37 36.88 17.31
CA PRO A 762 3.38 37.06 16.25
C PRO A 762 2.01 36.51 16.66
N ASN A 763 1.26 37.31 17.42
CA ASN A 763 -0.09 36.98 17.85
C ASN A 763 -1.10 37.14 16.69
N ILE A 764 -1.79 36.07 16.31
CA ILE A 764 -2.81 36.09 15.24
C ILE A 764 -4.13 36.56 15.85
N LEU A 765 -4.74 37.59 15.25
CA LEU A 765 -5.99 38.22 15.68
C LEU A 765 -7.02 38.08 14.55
N ILE A 766 -8.14 37.39 14.85
CA ILE A 766 -9.26 37.12 13.93
C ILE A 766 -10.53 37.69 14.55
N THR A 767 -11.33 38.42 13.78
CA THR A 767 -12.48 39.18 14.29
C THR A 767 -13.77 38.82 13.55
N SER A 768 -14.90 38.97 14.25
CA SER A 768 -16.24 39.01 13.67
C SER A 768 -16.66 40.48 13.54
N PRO A 769 -16.86 41.02 12.32
CA PRO A 769 -17.31 42.41 12.14
C PRO A 769 -18.70 42.63 12.74
N SER A 770 -19.62 41.69 12.52
CA SER A 770 -21.04 41.79 12.87
C SER A 770 -21.33 41.63 14.36
N SER A 771 -20.53 40.84 15.10
CA SER A 771 -20.77 40.55 16.52
C SER A 771 -19.77 41.17 17.50
N GLY A 772 -18.79 41.95 17.03
CA GLY A 772 -17.90 42.73 17.89
C GLY A 772 -16.90 41.89 18.71
N TYR A 773 -16.69 40.64 18.31
CA TYR A 773 -15.82 39.67 18.97
C TYR A 773 -14.48 39.51 18.23
N SER A 774 -13.39 39.38 19.00
CA SER A 774 -12.03 39.20 18.48
C SER A 774 -11.33 38.04 19.19
N ALA A 775 -10.97 36.98 18.47
CA ALA A 775 -10.16 35.88 18.96
C ALA A 775 -8.67 36.12 18.67
N VAL A 776 -7.81 35.93 19.67
CA VAL A 776 -6.36 36.13 19.59
C VAL A 776 -5.62 34.89 20.09
N SER A 777 -4.69 34.35 19.31
CA SER A 777 -3.84 33.22 19.74
C SER A 777 -2.37 33.63 19.92
N ASP A 778 -1.72 33.12 20.97
CA ASP A 778 -0.30 33.35 21.27
C ASP A 778 0.61 32.13 20.99
N ILE A 779 1.92 32.37 21.06
CA ILE A 779 2.97 31.36 20.80
C ILE A 779 3.09 30.27 21.88
N LEU A 780 2.41 30.41 23.02
CA LEU A 780 2.31 29.40 24.07
C LEU A 780 1.01 28.58 23.96
N GLY A 781 0.24 28.78 22.89
CA GLY A 781 -1.02 28.08 22.67
C GLY A 781 -2.17 28.59 23.55
N ARG A 782 -2.09 29.82 24.06
CA ARG A 782 -3.24 30.48 24.69
C ARG A 782 -4.13 31.09 23.61
N VAL A 783 -5.44 31.04 23.81
CA VAL A 783 -6.42 31.71 22.95
C VAL A 783 -7.28 32.63 23.83
N ARG A 784 -7.49 33.88 23.41
CA ARG A 784 -8.27 34.89 24.15
C ARG A 784 -9.36 35.47 23.26
N LEU A 785 -10.61 35.42 23.72
CA LEU A 785 -11.74 36.13 23.12
C LEU A 785 -11.88 37.50 23.81
N ILE A 786 -11.96 38.56 23.01
CA ILE A 786 -11.94 39.95 23.44
C ILE A 786 -13.17 40.65 22.83
N THR A 787 -13.85 41.46 23.64
CA THR A 787 -15.07 42.20 23.24
C THR A 787 -14.79 43.67 22.98
N SER A 788 -15.77 44.38 22.41
CA SER A 788 -15.62 45.81 22.11
C SER A 788 -15.37 46.70 23.32
N LYS A 789 -15.92 46.34 24.49
CA LYS A 789 -15.65 46.99 25.77
C LYS A 789 -14.25 46.69 26.32
N SER A 790 -13.45 45.93 25.57
CA SER A 790 -12.01 45.71 25.73
C SER A 790 -11.57 44.97 27.00
N ASN A 791 -12.48 44.19 27.58
CA ASN A 791 -12.11 43.09 28.46
C ASN A 791 -11.82 41.83 27.63
N VAL A 792 -10.90 41.00 28.12
CA VAL A 792 -10.89 39.57 27.76
C VAL A 792 -12.19 38.99 28.29
N GLU A 793 -13.08 38.56 27.41
CA GLU A 793 -14.32 37.90 27.81
C GLU A 793 -14.04 36.46 28.20
N LYS A 794 -13.14 35.77 27.47
CA LYS A 794 -12.70 34.40 27.77
C LYS A 794 -11.23 34.18 27.42
N GLU A 795 -10.57 33.34 28.19
CA GLU A 795 -9.21 32.86 27.92
C GLU A 795 -9.15 31.34 28.07
N TRP A 796 -8.60 30.67 27.06
CA TRP A 796 -8.35 29.25 27.02
C TRP A 796 -6.83 29.02 27.01
N LEU A 797 -6.29 28.46 28.10
CA LEU A 797 -4.86 28.20 28.27
C LEU A 797 -4.50 26.76 27.83
N SER A 798 -3.53 26.58 26.93
CA SER A 798 -2.92 25.27 26.72
C SER A 798 -1.80 25.04 27.73
N ASN A 799 -1.81 23.86 28.37
CA ASN A 799 -0.67 23.36 29.16
C ASN A 799 0.25 22.43 28.32
N SER A 800 0.01 22.31 27.01
CA SER A 800 0.79 21.49 26.07
C SER A 800 1.53 22.37 25.06
N PRO A 801 2.80 22.08 24.71
CA PRO A 801 3.55 22.80 23.68
C PRO A 801 3.04 22.55 22.25
N THR A 802 2.10 21.61 22.06
CA THR A 802 1.48 21.32 20.76
C THR A 802 0.45 22.41 20.40
N LEU A 803 0.67 23.14 19.30
CA LEU A 803 -0.31 24.12 18.80
C LEU A 803 -1.69 23.46 18.53
N PRO A 804 -2.80 24.04 19.02
CA PRO A 804 -4.14 23.52 18.77
C PRO A 804 -4.48 23.57 17.28
N ARG A 805 -5.31 22.65 16.79
CA ARG A 805 -5.84 22.72 15.43
C ARG A 805 -7.08 23.61 15.44
N ILE A 806 -7.10 24.62 14.58
CA ILE A 806 -8.19 25.60 14.45
C ILE A 806 -8.75 25.50 13.04
N LEU A 807 -10.07 25.34 12.94
CA LEU A 807 -10.87 25.32 11.72
C LEU A 807 -12.00 26.34 11.86
N PHE A 808 -12.42 26.94 10.75
CA PHE A 808 -13.63 27.77 10.69
C PHE A 808 -14.48 27.27 9.51
N ASP A 809 -15.75 26.96 9.74
CA ASP A 809 -16.69 26.60 8.68
C ASP A 809 -17.41 27.89 8.19
N PRO A 810 -17.05 28.43 7.01
CA PRO A 810 -17.62 29.68 6.50
C PRO A 810 -19.06 29.52 5.99
N ASN A 811 -19.61 28.30 5.98
CA ASN A 811 -21.02 28.07 5.65
C ASN A 811 -21.92 28.03 6.90
N ALA A 812 -21.32 27.93 8.09
CA ALA A 812 -22.03 27.74 9.37
C ALA A 812 -21.72 28.81 10.43
N ASP A 813 -20.81 29.76 10.14
CA ASP A 813 -20.20 30.68 11.09
C ASP A 813 -19.80 29.97 12.39
N LEU A 814 -18.91 28.98 12.27
CA LEU A 814 -18.49 28.15 13.39
C LEU A 814 -16.96 28.01 13.45
N LEU A 815 -16.39 28.44 14.58
CA LEU A 815 -14.99 28.24 14.93
C LEU A 815 -14.85 26.92 15.70
N ALA A 816 -14.15 25.93 15.15
CA ALA A 816 -13.83 24.66 15.79
C ALA A 816 -12.33 24.61 16.18
N ILE A 817 -12.04 24.33 17.45
CA ILE A 817 -10.68 24.19 17.98
C ILE A 817 -10.55 22.80 18.62
N ALA A 818 -9.61 21.99 18.16
CA ALA A 818 -9.33 20.65 18.66
C ALA A 818 -7.91 20.56 19.26
N SER A 819 -7.82 20.08 20.50
CA SER A 819 -6.56 19.74 21.18
C SER A 819 -6.80 18.84 22.38
N LYS A 820 -5.85 17.96 22.72
CA LYS A 820 -5.83 17.19 23.98
C LYS A 820 -6.00 18.06 25.23
N THR A 821 -5.44 19.28 25.25
CA THR A 821 -5.57 20.22 26.38
C THR A 821 -6.89 20.99 26.42
N PHE A 822 -7.59 21.12 25.29
CA PHE A 822 -8.85 21.88 25.21
C PHE A 822 -10.09 20.99 25.11
N GLY A 823 -9.93 19.72 24.71
CA GLY A 823 -11.01 18.96 24.11
C GLY A 823 -11.40 19.55 22.76
N LEU A 824 -12.70 19.54 22.46
CA LEU A 824 -13.27 20.20 21.29
C LEU A 824 -14.02 21.47 21.72
N ILE A 825 -13.62 22.62 21.20
CA ILE A 825 -14.32 23.90 21.37
C ILE A 825 -14.99 24.24 20.05
N THR A 826 -16.32 24.23 19.98
CA THR A 826 -17.07 24.80 18.85
C THR A 826 -17.77 26.08 19.31
N PHE A 827 -17.40 27.22 18.73
CA PHE A 827 -17.95 28.55 19.05
C PHE A 827 -18.69 29.13 17.85
N ASN A 828 -19.96 29.49 18.04
CA ASN A 828 -20.73 30.25 17.06
C ASN A 828 -20.67 31.76 17.41
N PRO A 829 -20.07 32.63 16.57
CA PRO A 829 -19.93 34.05 16.88
C PRO A 829 -21.23 34.86 16.81
N ASN A 830 -22.30 34.34 16.22
CA ASN A 830 -23.53 35.09 15.96
C ASN A 830 -24.55 35.02 17.11
N ASN A 831 -24.43 34.02 17.99
CA ASN A 831 -25.26 33.86 19.19
C ASN A 831 -24.44 33.69 20.50
N SER A 832 -23.12 33.89 20.41
CA SER A 832 -22.13 33.68 21.48
C SER A 832 -22.15 32.30 22.15
N GLN A 833 -22.75 31.28 21.51
CA GLN A 833 -22.76 29.92 22.04
C GLN A 833 -21.40 29.25 21.84
N GLU A 834 -20.60 29.28 22.90
CA GLU A 834 -19.46 28.39 23.08
C GLU A 834 -19.95 27.03 23.57
N ARG A 835 -19.63 25.99 22.81
CA ARG A 835 -19.80 24.60 23.20
C ARG A 835 -18.41 23.97 23.36
N THR A 836 -17.91 24.05 24.59
CA THR A 836 -16.57 23.58 24.98
C THR A 836 -16.64 22.23 25.68
N LEU A 837 -16.29 21.19 24.93
CA LEU A 837 -16.35 19.79 25.31
C LEU A 837 -14.95 19.34 25.76
N LYS A 838 -14.58 19.74 26.99
CA LYS A 838 -13.29 19.37 27.61
C LYS A 838 -13.23 17.87 27.91
N GLY A 839 -12.05 17.27 27.80
CA GLY A 839 -11.83 15.85 28.09
C GLY A 839 -12.40 14.87 27.04
N VAL A 840 -12.83 15.37 25.88
CA VAL A 840 -13.23 14.55 24.72
C VAL A 840 -12.08 13.67 24.23
N PHE A 841 -10.95 14.29 23.93
CA PHE A 841 -9.74 13.60 23.49
C PHE A 841 -8.95 13.14 24.73
N LYS A 842 -8.74 11.84 24.88
CA LYS A 842 -7.96 11.25 25.99
C LYS A 842 -6.48 11.10 25.61
N SER A 843 -6.15 11.15 24.32
CA SER A 843 -4.78 11.18 23.79
C SER A 843 -4.63 12.31 22.75
N GLU A 844 -3.65 12.24 21.84
CA GLU A 844 -3.31 13.33 20.91
C GLU A 844 -4.01 13.12 19.57
N VAL A 845 -4.48 14.19 18.92
CA VAL A 845 -5.22 14.08 17.66
C VAL A 845 -4.24 14.06 16.49
N GLU A 846 -4.10 12.90 15.85
CA GLU A 846 -3.17 12.63 14.75
C GLU A 846 -3.73 13.05 13.38
N ASP A 847 -5.04 12.83 13.16
CA ASP A 847 -5.71 13.10 11.88
C ASP A 847 -7.13 13.65 12.11
N VAL A 848 -7.59 14.55 11.24
CA VAL A 848 -8.94 15.14 11.29
C VAL A 848 -9.48 15.34 9.88
N GLU A 849 -10.66 14.76 9.63
CA GLU A 849 -11.40 14.83 8.36
C GLU A 849 -12.78 15.47 8.58
N SER A 850 -13.38 16.00 7.51
CA SER A 850 -14.73 16.58 7.54
C SER A 850 -15.52 16.34 6.25
N ALA A 851 -16.84 16.18 6.40
CA ALA A 851 -17.77 16.05 5.28
C ALA A 851 -19.17 16.56 5.68
N SER A 852 -19.87 17.23 4.76
CA SER A 852 -21.23 17.73 5.02
C SER A 852 -22.28 16.77 4.45
N HIS A 853 -23.22 16.32 5.29
CA HIS A 853 -24.36 15.48 4.89
C HIS A 853 -25.67 16.11 5.37
N ASN A 854 -26.69 16.15 4.51
CA ASN A 854 -28.03 16.66 4.81
C ASN A 854 -28.06 18.06 5.47
N GLY A 855 -27.11 18.94 5.14
CA GLY A 855 -27.00 20.28 5.72
C GLY A 855 -26.29 20.36 7.08
N GLN A 856 -25.76 19.25 7.60
CA GLN A 856 -24.90 19.22 8.78
C GLN A 856 -23.45 18.92 8.39
N THR A 857 -22.49 19.66 8.93
CA THR A 857 -21.06 19.31 8.84
C THR A 857 -20.73 18.27 9.91
N TYR A 858 -20.26 17.10 9.47
CA TYR A 858 -19.70 16.05 10.32
C TYR A 858 -18.17 16.11 10.25
N PHE A 859 -17.55 15.79 11.37
CA PHE A 859 -16.11 15.68 11.54
C PHE A 859 -15.76 14.31 12.11
N ALA A 860 -14.56 13.85 11.76
CA ALA A 860 -13.98 12.64 12.31
C ALA A 860 -12.54 12.91 12.72
N SER A 861 -12.14 12.41 13.89
CA SER A 861 -10.79 12.57 14.41
C SER A 861 -10.19 11.23 14.82
N LEU A 862 -8.96 10.97 14.39
CA LEU A 862 -8.14 9.86 14.86
C LEU A 862 -7.24 10.34 16.00
N GLU A 863 -7.33 9.65 17.14
CA GLU A 863 -6.45 9.86 18.30
C GLU A 863 -5.28 8.87 18.32
N SER A 864 -4.16 9.24 18.95
CA SER A 864 -2.91 8.48 18.96
C SER A 864 -2.94 7.18 19.77
N ASP A 865 -3.93 7.02 20.66
CA ASP A 865 -4.29 5.73 21.29
C ASP A 865 -5.18 4.84 20.40
N GLY A 866 -5.46 5.25 19.16
CA GLY A 866 -6.21 4.49 18.17
C GLY A 866 -7.72 4.67 18.23
N ARG A 867 -8.24 5.56 19.08
CA ARG A 867 -9.69 5.85 19.12
C ARG A 867 -10.09 6.77 17.97
N ILE A 868 -11.25 6.50 17.38
CA ILE A 868 -11.87 7.33 16.34
C ILE A 868 -13.12 7.96 16.95
N LEU A 869 -13.19 9.30 16.96
CA LEU A 869 -14.38 10.02 17.40
C LEU A 869 -15.10 10.63 16.19
N ILE A 870 -16.43 10.60 16.21
CA ILE A 870 -17.31 11.31 15.27
C ILE A 870 -18.07 12.39 16.03
N PHE A 871 -18.15 13.59 15.43
CA PHE A 871 -18.96 14.69 15.94
C PHE A 871 -19.58 15.51 14.80
N ASN A 872 -20.69 16.17 15.09
CA ASN A 872 -21.18 17.31 14.34
C ASN A 872 -21.29 18.51 15.31
N ASN A 873 -21.83 19.62 14.84
CA ASN A 873 -21.93 20.85 15.63
C ASN A 873 -22.82 20.70 16.89
N TYR A 874 -23.77 19.75 16.89
CA TYR A 874 -24.87 19.67 17.86
C TYR A 874 -24.76 18.47 18.83
N ASP A 875 -24.29 17.31 18.36
CA ASP A 875 -24.09 16.08 19.12
C ASP A 875 -22.77 16.09 19.88
N SER A 876 -22.71 15.40 21.02
CA SER A 876 -21.43 15.19 21.73
C SER A 876 -20.55 14.23 20.94
N PRO A 877 -19.21 14.46 20.86
CA PRO A 877 -18.29 13.53 20.22
C PRO A 877 -18.46 12.11 20.75
N GLN A 878 -18.75 11.18 19.85
CA GLN A 878 -18.98 9.78 20.19
C GLN A 878 -17.83 8.93 19.67
N GLU A 879 -17.32 8.09 20.56
CA GLU A 879 -16.32 7.09 20.24
C GLU A 879 -16.96 6.00 19.38
N VAL A 880 -16.48 5.88 18.15
CA VAL A 880 -16.85 4.78 17.25
C VAL A 880 -16.27 3.50 17.85
N LYS A 881 -17.00 2.38 17.75
CA LYS A 881 -16.47 1.09 18.21
C LYS A 881 -15.09 0.84 17.59
N ALA A 882 -14.05 0.79 18.43
CA ALA A 882 -12.68 0.65 18.00
C ALA A 882 -12.45 -0.64 17.16
N PRO A 883 -11.66 -0.59 16.09
CA PRO A 883 -11.25 -1.77 15.34
C PRO A 883 -10.27 -2.64 16.14
N ASP A 884 -10.18 -3.93 15.81
CA ASP A 884 -9.36 -4.91 16.53
C ASP A 884 -7.83 -4.72 16.35
N SER A 885 -7.41 -3.79 15.48
CA SER A 885 -6.02 -3.38 15.22
C SER A 885 -5.94 -1.86 15.13
N GLN A 886 -4.82 -1.26 15.57
CA GLN A 886 -4.68 0.19 15.68
C GLN A 886 -4.88 0.89 14.32
N PRO A 887 -5.83 1.83 14.21
CA PRO A 887 -6.03 2.61 12.99
C PRO A 887 -4.88 3.62 12.83
N MET A 888 -4.29 3.63 11.63
CA MET A 888 -3.13 4.45 11.25
C MET A 888 -3.52 5.75 10.56
N ARG A 889 -4.64 5.75 9.81
CA ARG A 889 -5.28 6.91 9.15
C ARG A 889 -6.77 6.67 9.00
N ILE A 890 -7.54 7.75 8.84
CA ILE A 890 -8.96 7.75 8.51
C ILE A 890 -9.22 8.47 7.18
N ALA A 891 -10.37 8.20 6.56
CA ALA A 891 -10.95 9.03 5.51
C ALA A 891 -12.48 8.99 5.59
N MET A 892 -13.14 10.12 5.37
CA MET A 892 -14.61 10.21 5.27
C MET A 892 -15.07 10.11 3.82
N SER A 893 -16.25 9.52 3.60
CA SER A 893 -16.93 9.56 2.30
C SER A 893 -17.38 11.00 1.98
N PRO A 894 -17.26 11.48 0.73
CA PRO A 894 -17.76 12.81 0.33
C PRO A 894 -19.25 13.05 0.63
N ASN A 895 -20.07 12.00 0.66
CA ASN A 895 -21.49 12.10 1.06
C ASN A 895 -21.73 12.09 2.58
N GLY A 896 -20.67 12.03 3.41
CA GLY A 896 -20.71 12.03 4.88
C GLY A 896 -21.40 10.84 5.57
N GLN A 897 -21.67 9.73 4.87
CA GLN A 897 -22.37 8.56 5.45
C GLN A 897 -21.43 7.50 6.03
N LEU A 898 -20.23 7.37 5.48
CA LEU A 898 -19.25 6.34 5.82
C LEU A 898 -17.92 6.96 6.25
N ILE A 899 -17.23 6.24 7.13
CA ILE A 899 -15.82 6.46 7.44
C ILE A 899 -15.09 5.16 7.17
N CYS A 900 -13.83 5.26 6.75
CA CYS A 900 -12.93 4.12 6.70
C CYS A 900 -11.63 4.41 7.44
N SER A 901 -11.03 3.40 8.06
CA SER A 901 -9.67 3.43 8.58
C SER A 901 -8.81 2.35 7.92
N ILE A 902 -7.53 2.65 7.76
CA ILE A 902 -6.49 1.65 7.50
C ILE A 902 -5.80 1.30 8.81
N ASN A 903 -5.70 0.01 9.13
CA ASN A 903 -5.20 -0.47 10.41
C ASN A 903 -3.79 -1.09 10.25
N GLU A 904 -3.01 -1.14 11.34
CA GLU A 904 -1.61 -1.60 11.28
C GLU A 904 -1.45 -3.05 10.78
N ASP A 905 -2.43 -3.92 11.05
CA ASP A 905 -2.43 -5.33 10.62
C ASP A 905 -2.65 -5.56 9.11
N GLY A 906 -2.97 -4.50 8.35
CA GLY A 906 -3.34 -4.59 6.93
C GLY A 906 -4.85 -4.67 6.68
N SER A 907 -5.68 -4.59 7.72
CA SER A 907 -7.14 -4.52 7.56
C SER A 907 -7.63 -3.09 7.26
N VAL A 908 -8.82 -3.04 6.65
CA VAL A 908 -9.62 -1.82 6.44
C VAL A 908 -10.90 -1.97 7.24
N SER A 909 -11.17 -1.05 8.15
CA SER A 909 -12.45 -0.99 8.86
C SER A 909 -13.34 0.09 8.23
N ILE A 910 -14.60 -0.25 7.98
CA ILE A 910 -15.62 0.66 7.44
C ILE A 910 -16.70 0.83 8.51
N PHE A 911 -17.01 2.09 8.82
CA PHE A 911 -17.92 2.51 9.87
C PHE A 911 -19.07 3.33 9.26
N SER A 912 -20.26 3.23 9.86
CA SER A 912 -21.37 4.16 9.57
C SER A 912 -21.29 5.37 10.48
N VAL A 913 -21.45 6.57 9.91
CA VAL A 913 -21.58 7.82 10.68
C VAL A 913 -22.88 7.85 11.50
N GLU A 914 -23.95 7.26 10.94
CA GLU A 914 -25.28 7.18 11.55
C GLU A 914 -25.32 6.17 12.70
N THR A 915 -24.93 4.91 12.46
CA THR A 915 -25.01 3.85 13.49
C THR A 915 -23.80 3.82 14.43
N ARG A 916 -22.78 4.64 14.17
CA ARG A 916 -21.54 4.79 14.97
C ARG A 916 -20.79 3.47 15.26
N GLY A 917 -21.00 2.48 14.40
CA GLY A 917 -20.46 1.13 14.53
C GLY A 917 -19.69 0.67 13.30
N ILE A 918 -18.78 -0.29 13.51
CA ILE A 918 -18.12 -1.04 12.44
C ILE A 918 -19.19 -1.79 11.64
N LEU A 919 -19.33 -1.44 10.36
CA LEU A 919 -20.11 -2.23 9.40
C LEU A 919 -19.32 -3.46 8.97
N ARG A 920 -18.02 -3.29 8.70
CA ARG A 920 -17.09 -4.32 8.20
C ARG A 920 -15.67 -4.04 8.70
N THR A 921 -14.93 -5.09 9.03
CA THR A 921 -13.46 -5.07 9.02
C THR A 921 -13.01 -6.11 8.00
N ILE A 922 -12.16 -5.71 7.06
CA ILE A 922 -11.79 -6.48 5.87
C ILE A 922 -10.27 -6.66 5.90
N PRO A 923 -9.71 -7.88 5.90
CA PRO A 923 -8.28 -8.07 5.71
C PRO A 923 -7.94 -7.83 4.23
N VAL A 924 -7.20 -6.75 3.92
CA VAL A 924 -6.94 -6.29 2.55
C VAL A 924 -5.48 -6.48 2.16
N HIS A 925 -4.57 -5.95 2.97
CA HIS A 925 -3.12 -5.96 2.71
C HIS A 925 -2.39 -6.95 3.63
N SER A 926 -1.17 -7.30 3.23
CA SER A 926 -0.28 -8.27 3.88
C SER A 926 0.88 -7.61 4.66
N ASP A 927 1.17 -6.36 4.33
CA ASP A 927 2.10 -5.41 4.97
C ASP A 927 1.37 -4.05 5.17
N LYS A 928 1.99 -3.10 5.87
CA LYS A 928 1.34 -1.89 6.38
C LYS A 928 0.79 -0.99 5.26
N PRO A 929 -0.52 -0.67 5.28
CA PRO A 929 -1.13 0.30 4.38
C PRO A 929 -0.58 1.71 4.65
N ARG A 930 -0.57 2.55 3.61
CA ARG A 930 0.01 3.90 3.62
C ARG A 930 -1.00 5.02 3.47
N TYR A 931 -2.02 4.80 2.64
CA TYR A 931 -3.03 5.81 2.34
C TYR A 931 -4.35 5.13 1.96
N ILE A 932 -5.44 5.85 2.23
CA ILE A 932 -6.81 5.45 1.92
C ILE A 932 -7.56 6.68 1.41
N THR A 933 -8.44 6.50 0.44
CA THR A 933 -9.29 7.59 -0.04
C THR A 933 -10.59 7.06 -0.64
N PHE A 934 -11.65 7.87 -0.55
CA PHE A 934 -12.91 7.61 -1.24
C PHE A 934 -12.89 8.19 -2.65
N SER A 935 -13.56 7.51 -3.57
CA SER A 935 -13.98 8.07 -4.84
C SER A 935 -14.97 9.23 -4.65
N PRO A 936 -14.96 10.27 -5.51
CA PRO A 936 -15.88 11.40 -5.43
C PRO A 936 -17.37 11.00 -5.34
N ASN A 937 -17.78 9.92 -6.01
CA ASN A 937 -19.16 9.42 -5.95
C ASN A 937 -19.51 8.61 -4.68
N SER A 938 -18.57 8.48 -3.72
CA SER A 938 -18.67 7.74 -2.45
C SER A 938 -18.87 6.22 -2.56
N LYS A 939 -18.82 5.60 -3.76
CA LYS A 939 -19.11 4.16 -3.94
C LYS A 939 -17.89 3.26 -3.82
N LEU A 940 -16.73 3.74 -4.23
CA LEU A 940 -15.46 3.02 -4.15
C LEU A 940 -14.53 3.65 -3.12
N ILE A 941 -13.77 2.81 -2.42
CA ILE A 941 -12.61 3.15 -1.59
C ILE A 941 -11.38 2.59 -2.32
N SER A 942 -10.26 3.32 -2.32
CA SER A 942 -8.96 2.77 -2.72
C SER A 942 -7.97 2.82 -1.56
N THR A 943 -7.23 1.73 -1.38
CA THR A 943 -6.11 1.62 -0.43
C THR A 943 -4.81 1.27 -1.14
N VAL A 944 -3.70 1.69 -0.57
CA VAL A 944 -2.34 1.43 -1.07
C VAL A 944 -1.41 1.03 0.07
N SER A 945 -0.44 0.15 -0.19
CA SER A 945 0.39 -0.46 0.85
C SER A 945 1.88 -0.60 0.50
N ASN A 946 2.68 -0.91 1.52
CA ASN A 946 4.04 -1.40 1.36
C ASN A 946 4.12 -2.74 0.60
N ASP A 947 3.04 -3.54 0.53
CA ASP A 947 3.02 -4.84 -0.14
C ASP A 947 2.92 -4.80 -1.68
N GLU A 948 3.35 -3.70 -2.29
CA GLU A 948 3.38 -3.46 -3.74
C GLU A 948 1.99 -3.46 -4.43
N THR A 949 0.88 -3.57 -3.68
CA THR A 949 -0.49 -3.55 -4.23
C THR A 949 -1.28 -2.28 -3.89
N ALA A 950 -2.24 -1.97 -4.76
CA ALA A 950 -3.39 -1.15 -4.43
C ALA A 950 -4.66 -2.01 -4.46
N THR A 951 -5.66 -1.71 -3.64
CA THR A 951 -6.95 -2.42 -3.67
C THR A 951 -8.12 -1.45 -3.78
N ILE A 952 -9.08 -1.79 -4.64
CA ILE A 952 -10.36 -1.10 -4.78
C ILE A 952 -11.44 -1.93 -4.07
N ILE A 953 -12.19 -1.27 -3.19
CA ILE A 953 -13.22 -1.87 -2.33
C ILE A 953 -14.56 -1.16 -2.61
N ASP A 954 -15.64 -1.91 -2.76
CA ASP A 954 -17.00 -1.37 -2.82
C ASP A 954 -17.42 -0.97 -1.39
N ALA A 955 -17.66 0.32 -1.20
CA ALA A 955 -17.85 0.92 0.12
C ALA A 955 -19.11 0.41 0.84
N GLN A 956 -20.15 0.04 0.09
CA GLN A 956 -21.44 -0.38 0.63
C GLN A 956 -21.45 -1.84 1.07
N SER A 957 -20.87 -2.74 0.27
CA SER A 957 -20.83 -4.18 0.56
C SER A 957 -19.61 -4.59 1.39
N GLY A 958 -18.52 -3.80 1.35
CA GLY A 958 -17.22 -4.15 1.92
C GLY A 958 -16.51 -5.26 1.14
N ARG A 959 -16.81 -5.44 -0.15
CA ARG A 959 -16.14 -6.42 -1.01
C ARG A 959 -14.95 -5.78 -1.71
N ILE A 960 -13.82 -6.48 -1.72
CA ILE A 960 -12.73 -6.20 -2.65
C ILE A 960 -13.27 -6.40 -4.07
N VAL A 961 -13.23 -5.36 -4.88
CA VAL A 961 -13.63 -5.37 -6.30
C VAL A 961 -12.44 -5.77 -7.16
N HIS A 962 -11.29 -5.13 -6.93
CA HIS A 962 -10.04 -5.35 -7.66
C HIS A 962 -8.83 -5.22 -6.75
N THR A 963 -7.89 -6.16 -6.83
CA THR A 963 -6.52 -5.96 -6.33
C THR A 963 -5.62 -5.64 -7.51
N LEU A 964 -5.13 -4.41 -7.55
CA LEU A 964 -4.30 -3.85 -8.61
C LEU A 964 -2.83 -4.23 -8.35
N VAL A 965 -2.30 -5.12 -9.18
CA VAL A 965 -0.95 -5.66 -9.07
C VAL A 965 -0.14 -5.22 -10.28
N GLY A 966 1.08 -4.72 -10.06
CA GLY A 966 1.99 -4.38 -11.16
C GLY A 966 3.15 -3.47 -10.77
N HIS A 967 2.98 -2.62 -9.75
CA HIS A 967 4.09 -1.90 -9.12
C HIS A 967 5.12 -2.87 -8.57
N THR A 968 6.39 -2.47 -8.53
CA THR A 968 7.50 -3.32 -8.07
C THR A 968 8.12 -2.86 -6.73
N SER A 969 7.54 -1.84 -6.10
CA SER A 969 7.90 -1.37 -4.77
C SER A 969 6.69 -0.71 -4.09
N ARG A 970 6.83 -0.43 -2.78
CA ARG A 970 5.82 0.19 -1.91
C ARG A 970 5.11 1.39 -2.55
N LEU A 971 3.79 1.46 -2.39
CA LEU A 971 2.98 2.59 -2.84
C LEU A 971 2.87 3.65 -1.72
N PHE A 972 2.71 4.92 -2.11
CA PHE A 972 2.51 6.03 -1.17
C PHE A 972 1.08 6.55 -1.15
N MET A 973 0.49 6.78 -2.32
CA MET A 973 -0.81 7.42 -2.45
C MET A 973 -1.61 6.87 -3.63
N SER A 974 -2.92 7.02 -3.55
CA SER A 974 -3.83 6.86 -4.68
C SER A 974 -4.80 8.04 -4.74
N LYS A 975 -5.20 8.45 -5.95
CA LYS A 975 -6.25 9.45 -6.18
C LYS A 975 -7.20 8.98 -7.28
N PHE A 976 -8.50 9.11 -7.04
CA PHE A 976 -9.50 8.89 -8.08
C PHE A 976 -9.60 10.11 -9.00
N SER A 977 -9.89 9.86 -10.28
CA SER A 977 -10.38 10.87 -11.21
C SER A 977 -11.70 11.50 -10.73
N PRO A 978 -12.02 12.76 -11.09
CA PRO A 978 -13.29 13.41 -10.71
C PRO A 978 -14.54 12.58 -11.08
N ASN A 979 -14.53 11.93 -12.24
CA ASN A 979 -15.62 11.07 -12.70
C ASN A 979 -15.71 9.70 -11.99
N SER A 980 -14.81 9.41 -11.04
CA SER A 980 -14.72 8.16 -10.26
C SER A 980 -14.47 6.88 -11.06
N ARG A 981 -14.14 6.94 -12.36
CA ARG A 981 -13.90 5.75 -13.20
C ARG A 981 -12.43 5.37 -13.34
N GLN A 982 -11.50 6.26 -13.02
CA GLN A 982 -10.07 5.99 -13.06
C GLN A 982 -9.41 6.25 -11.70
N LEU A 983 -8.28 5.59 -11.46
CA LEU A 983 -7.43 5.74 -10.29
C LEU A 983 -5.98 5.93 -10.73
N VAL A 984 -5.24 6.88 -10.15
CA VAL A 984 -3.77 6.91 -10.20
C VAL A 984 -3.17 6.40 -8.90
N THR A 985 -2.07 5.65 -8.99
CA THR A 985 -1.30 5.14 -7.85
C THR A 985 0.17 5.54 -7.97
N THR A 986 0.77 6.00 -6.87
CA THR A 986 2.18 6.45 -6.82
C THR A 986 3.04 5.48 -6.03
N SER A 987 4.28 5.24 -6.47
CA SER A 987 5.17 4.23 -5.85
C SER A 987 6.64 4.70 -5.73
N PHE A 988 7.35 4.06 -4.81
CA PHE A 988 8.81 4.13 -4.71
C PHE A 988 9.52 3.44 -5.90
N ASP A 989 8.77 2.72 -6.73
CA ASP A 989 9.27 2.01 -7.92
C ASP A 989 9.59 2.92 -9.13
N GLY A 990 9.41 4.24 -8.99
CA GLY A 990 9.64 5.23 -10.03
C GLY A 990 8.50 5.39 -11.03
N THR A 991 7.33 4.78 -10.79
CA THR A 991 6.18 4.86 -11.70
C THR A 991 4.93 5.44 -11.04
N VAL A 992 4.12 6.13 -11.85
CA VAL A 992 2.71 6.37 -11.57
C VAL A 992 1.90 5.50 -12.52
N ARG A 993 0.91 4.77 -11.98
CA ARG A 993 0.07 3.89 -12.79
C ARG A 993 -1.36 4.35 -12.77
N GLN A 994 -1.96 4.39 -13.95
CA GLN A 994 -3.35 4.73 -14.16
C GLN A 994 -4.15 3.45 -14.37
N TRP A 995 -5.27 3.32 -13.67
CA TRP A 995 -6.11 2.13 -13.68
C TRP A 995 -7.55 2.49 -13.98
N ASP A 996 -8.25 1.62 -14.68
CA ASP A 996 -9.71 1.60 -14.76
C ASP A 996 -10.24 1.08 -13.41
N ALA A 997 -10.92 1.94 -12.66
CA ALA A 997 -11.46 1.61 -11.34
C ALA A 997 -12.65 0.65 -11.39
N ILE A 998 -13.26 0.46 -12.57
CA ILE A 998 -14.42 -0.41 -12.80
C ILE A 998 -13.98 -1.78 -13.29
N THR A 999 -12.96 -1.87 -14.16
CA THR A 999 -12.47 -3.17 -14.70
C THR A 999 -11.17 -3.68 -14.07
N GLY A 1000 -10.50 -2.88 -13.23
CA GLY A 1000 -9.25 -3.25 -12.55
C GLY A 1000 -8.03 -3.29 -13.46
N LYS A 1001 -8.19 -2.96 -14.75
CA LYS A 1001 -7.11 -2.99 -15.74
C LYS A 1001 -6.23 -1.76 -15.61
N GLN A 1002 -4.92 -1.97 -15.74
CA GLN A 1002 -3.97 -0.89 -15.97
C GLN A 1002 -4.27 -0.27 -17.35
N ILE A 1003 -4.35 1.06 -17.39
CA ILE A 1003 -4.51 1.85 -18.62
C ILE A 1003 -3.11 2.28 -19.08
N HIS A 1004 -2.43 3.11 -18.29
CA HIS A 1004 -1.12 3.72 -18.61
C HIS A 1004 -0.11 3.56 -17.47
N VAL A 1005 1.17 3.67 -17.81
CA VAL A 1005 2.30 3.70 -16.86
C VAL A 1005 3.19 4.90 -17.20
N PHE A 1006 3.21 5.88 -16.32
CA PHE A 1006 4.08 7.04 -16.41
C PHE A 1006 5.36 6.75 -15.64
N GLN A 1007 6.52 7.06 -16.22
CA GLN A 1007 7.83 6.78 -15.62
C GLN A 1007 8.55 8.07 -15.24
N HIS A 1008 9.09 8.08 -14.03
CA HIS A 1008 9.99 9.10 -13.51
C HIS A 1008 11.41 8.53 -13.35
N LYS A 1009 12.41 9.39 -13.15
CA LYS A 1009 13.80 8.96 -12.90
C LYS A 1009 14.05 8.57 -11.44
N SER A 1010 13.08 8.81 -10.56
CA SER A 1010 13.16 8.56 -9.12
C SER A 1010 11.76 8.36 -8.53
N TRP A 1011 11.68 8.13 -7.21
CA TRP A 1011 10.42 7.85 -6.52
C TRP A 1011 9.43 9.02 -6.53
N ILE A 1012 8.14 8.68 -6.65
CA ILE A 1012 7.03 9.63 -6.73
C ILE A 1012 6.60 10.06 -5.33
N SER A 1013 6.30 11.35 -5.15
CA SER A 1013 5.74 11.92 -3.92
C SER A 1013 4.22 12.12 -4.00
N ASP A 1014 3.72 12.59 -5.14
CA ASP A 1014 2.32 12.99 -5.35
C ASP A 1014 1.91 12.83 -6.83
N ALA A 1015 0.61 12.64 -7.05
CA ALA A 1015 -0.03 12.65 -8.37
C ALA A 1015 -1.51 12.99 -8.25
N SER A 1016 -2.01 13.86 -9.13
CA SER A 1016 -3.43 14.25 -9.15
C SER A 1016 -3.97 14.44 -10.56
N PHE A 1017 -5.28 14.25 -10.71
CA PHE A 1017 -6.01 14.55 -11.94
C PHE A 1017 -6.36 16.05 -12.02
N SER A 1018 -6.48 16.57 -13.23
CA SER A 1018 -7.17 17.84 -13.49
C SER A 1018 -8.68 17.70 -13.23
N ALA A 1019 -9.36 18.83 -12.99
CA ALA A 1019 -10.80 18.83 -12.66
C ALA A 1019 -11.70 18.29 -13.79
N ASP A 1020 -11.25 18.35 -15.04
CA ASP A 1020 -11.90 17.73 -16.21
C ASP A 1020 -11.59 16.22 -16.35
N GLY A 1021 -10.66 15.68 -15.55
CA GLY A 1021 -10.17 14.31 -15.61
C GLY A 1021 -9.30 13.97 -16.83
N LYS A 1022 -8.95 14.95 -17.68
CA LYS A 1022 -8.23 14.72 -18.94
C LYS A 1022 -6.71 14.73 -18.82
N ARG A 1023 -6.16 15.31 -17.75
CA ARG A 1023 -4.72 15.41 -17.52
C ARG A 1023 -4.38 14.86 -16.14
N ILE A 1024 -3.16 14.36 -16.01
CA ILE A 1024 -2.57 13.91 -14.74
C ILE A 1024 -1.29 14.70 -14.54
N VAL A 1025 -1.10 15.28 -13.35
CA VAL A 1025 0.18 15.83 -12.91
C VAL A 1025 0.84 14.85 -11.96
N THR A 1026 2.15 14.66 -12.11
CA THR A 1026 2.97 13.77 -11.27
C THR A 1026 4.27 14.47 -10.88
N CYS A 1027 4.78 14.21 -9.68
CA CYS A 1027 6.00 14.83 -9.19
C CYS A 1027 6.72 13.96 -8.15
N GLY A 1028 8.02 14.19 -7.98
CA GLY A 1028 8.83 13.36 -7.09
C GLY A 1028 10.27 13.80 -6.88
N ASN A 1029 11.10 12.84 -6.49
CA ASN A 1029 12.51 13.02 -6.11
C ASN A 1029 13.47 12.98 -7.31
N ASP A 1030 12.97 13.15 -8.53
CA ASP A 1030 13.78 13.49 -9.70
C ASP A 1030 13.77 15.00 -10.00
N HIS A 1031 13.06 15.79 -9.19
CA HIS A 1031 12.99 17.26 -9.27
C HIS A 1031 12.26 17.75 -10.54
N ILE A 1032 11.45 16.89 -11.15
CA ILE A 1032 10.64 17.21 -12.34
C ILE A 1032 9.17 17.06 -12.00
N ILE A 1033 8.35 18.00 -12.47
CA ILE A 1033 6.89 17.83 -12.53
C ILE A 1033 6.55 17.47 -13.97
N HIS A 1034 5.90 16.33 -14.17
CA HIS A 1034 5.41 15.91 -15.47
C HIS A 1034 3.88 16.07 -15.54
N VAL A 1035 3.39 16.45 -16.71
CA VAL A 1035 1.98 16.56 -17.05
C VAL A 1035 1.70 15.61 -18.20
N TRP A 1036 0.75 14.71 -18.00
CA TRP A 1036 0.39 13.65 -18.93
C TRP A 1036 -1.04 13.84 -19.42
N ASP A 1037 -1.30 13.44 -20.66
CA ASP A 1037 -2.64 13.25 -21.19
C ASP A 1037 -3.21 11.92 -20.68
N ALA A 1038 -4.37 11.96 -20.03
CA ALA A 1038 -4.95 10.81 -19.34
C ALA A 1038 -5.67 9.82 -20.27
N GLU A 1039 -5.81 10.13 -21.56
CA GLU A 1039 -6.47 9.26 -22.55
C GLU A 1039 -5.43 8.53 -23.42
N SER A 1040 -4.49 9.27 -24.00
CA SER A 1040 -3.40 8.75 -24.83
C SER A 1040 -2.19 8.23 -24.03
N GLY A 1041 -2.02 8.68 -22.78
CA GLY A 1041 -0.87 8.33 -21.94
C GLY A 1041 0.42 9.08 -22.30
N LEU A 1042 0.36 10.03 -23.23
CA LEU A 1042 1.51 10.80 -23.69
C LEU A 1042 1.87 11.92 -22.71
N GLU A 1043 3.17 12.23 -22.67
CA GLU A 1043 3.66 13.40 -21.95
C GLU A 1043 3.32 14.69 -22.72
N LEU A 1044 2.69 15.64 -22.04
CA LEU A 1044 2.35 16.96 -22.57
C LEU A 1044 3.39 18.02 -22.21
N LEU A 1045 4.01 17.89 -21.02
CA LEU A 1045 4.94 18.89 -20.48
C LEU A 1045 5.75 18.33 -19.31
N SER A 1046 7.07 18.50 -19.32
CA SER A 1046 7.95 18.38 -18.14
C SER A 1046 8.45 19.75 -17.67
N LEU A 1047 8.47 19.97 -16.35
CA LEU A 1047 8.96 21.18 -15.69
C LEU A 1047 10.20 20.84 -14.84
N THR A 1048 11.38 21.24 -15.31
CA THR A 1048 12.69 20.82 -14.76
C THR A 1048 13.36 21.88 -13.86
N ASP A 1049 12.62 22.91 -13.43
CA ASP A 1049 13.19 24.12 -12.83
C ASP A 1049 13.43 24.02 -11.30
N TYR A 1050 13.16 22.85 -10.70
CA TYR A 1050 13.26 22.64 -9.25
C TYR A 1050 14.64 22.12 -8.87
N SER A 1051 15.25 22.70 -7.83
CA SER A 1051 16.55 22.26 -7.30
C SER A 1051 16.45 21.15 -6.24
N THR A 1052 15.26 20.91 -5.68
CA THR A 1052 15.01 19.92 -4.62
C THR A 1052 13.70 19.15 -4.85
N THR A 1053 13.43 18.15 -4.01
CA THR A 1053 12.33 17.19 -4.20
C THR A 1053 10.97 17.87 -4.19
N VAL A 1054 10.20 17.73 -5.27
CA VAL A 1054 8.82 18.21 -5.31
C VAL A 1054 7.98 17.28 -4.43
N ASN A 1055 7.34 17.82 -3.41
CA ASN A 1055 6.60 17.07 -2.39
C ASN A 1055 5.10 17.01 -2.65
N ARG A 1056 4.55 18.01 -3.35
CA ARG A 1056 3.13 18.11 -3.72
C ARG A 1056 2.98 18.77 -5.08
N CYS A 1057 2.00 18.31 -5.85
CA CYS A 1057 1.62 18.91 -7.14
C CYS A 1057 0.12 18.72 -7.39
N HIS A 1058 -0.57 19.82 -7.71
CA HIS A 1058 -2.01 19.80 -7.91
C HIS A 1058 -2.46 20.82 -8.97
N PHE A 1059 -3.50 20.48 -9.73
CA PHE A 1059 -4.16 21.46 -10.58
C PHE A 1059 -5.00 22.44 -9.74
N THR A 1060 -5.17 23.67 -10.23
CA THR A 1060 -6.25 24.54 -9.76
C THR A 1060 -7.62 23.91 -10.06
N SER A 1061 -8.67 24.33 -9.35
CA SER A 1061 -10.02 23.75 -9.47
C SER A 1061 -10.70 23.96 -10.83
N ASP A 1062 -10.19 24.90 -11.63
CA ASP A 1062 -10.55 25.13 -13.04
C ASP A 1062 -9.69 24.31 -14.03
N GLY A 1063 -8.61 23.67 -13.56
CA GLY A 1063 -7.65 22.94 -14.39
C GLY A 1063 -6.75 23.81 -15.29
N SER A 1064 -6.70 25.13 -15.09
CA SER A 1064 -5.90 26.06 -15.93
C SER A 1064 -4.43 26.16 -15.53
N SER A 1065 -4.12 25.89 -14.26
CA SER A 1065 -2.83 26.17 -13.64
C SER A 1065 -2.38 25.02 -12.74
N LEU A 1066 -1.07 24.98 -12.46
CA LEU A 1066 -0.45 23.97 -11.60
C LEU A 1066 0.21 24.62 -10.39
N ILE A 1067 -0.19 24.18 -9.20
CA ILE A 1067 0.39 24.56 -7.92
C ILE A 1067 1.33 23.43 -7.47
N SER A 1068 2.53 23.79 -7.03
CA SER A 1068 3.57 22.85 -6.61
C SER A 1068 4.37 23.37 -5.42
N VAL A 1069 4.86 22.44 -4.59
CA VAL A 1069 5.69 22.75 -3.41
C VAL A 1069 6.89 21.79 -3.37
N ASP A 1070 8.10 22.33 -3.24
CA ASP A 1070 9.34 21.57 -3.10
C ASP A 1070 9.72 21.24 -1.64
N ALA A 1071 10.96 20.80 -1.40
CA ALA A 1071 11.46 20.43 -0.08
C ALA A 1071 11.95 21.62 0.76
N ASP A 1072 12.21 22.76 0.11
CA ASP A 1072 12.60 24.01 0.76
C ASP A 1072 11.37 24.90 1.05
N GLY A 1073 10.19 24.49 0.57
CA GLY A 1073 8.92 25.18 0.77
C GLY A 1073 8.61 26.24 -0.29
N ASN A 1074 9.33 26.26 -1.42
CA ASN A 1074 9.03 27.18 -2.51
C ASN A 1074 7.70 26.77 -3.17
N LEU A 1075 6.72 27.67 -3.12
CA LEU A 1075 5.45 27.50 -3.81
C LEU A 1075 5.59 28.05 -5.25
N ILE A 1076 5.60 27.16 -6.24
CA ILE A 1076 5.56 27.57 -7.65
C ILE A 1076 4.15 27.31 -8.19
N ASN A 1077 3.46 28.40 -8.53
CA ASN A 1077 2.20 28.38 -9.28
C ASN A 1077 2.49 28.74 -10.74
N ARG A 1078 2.22 27.81 -11.67
CA ARG A 1078 2.51 27.96 -13.10
C ARG A 1078 1.20 27.88 -13.89
N VAL A 1079 0.75 29.03 -14.40
CA VAL A 1079 -0.30 29.10 -15.42
C VAL A 1079 0.26 28.49 -16.70
N THR A 1080 -0.50 27.61 -17.35
CA THR A 1080 -0.07 26.94 -18.59
C THR A 1080 -1.19 27.00 -19.63
N GLU A 1081 -1.07 27.92 -20.58
CA GLU A 1081 -2.03 28.08 -21.69
C GLU A 1081 -1.87 26.96 -22.72
N PHE A 1082 -2.48 25.81 -22.44
CA PHE A 1082 -2.51 24.65 -23.33
C PHE A 1082 -3.35 24.93 -24.60
N SER A 1083 -2.74 25.60 -25.57
CA SER A 1083 -3.30 25.81 -26.91
C SER A 1083 -2.70 24.79 -27.90
N PHE A 1084 -3.45 23.72 -28.17
CA PHE A 1084 -3.09 22.72 -29.19
C PHE A 1084 -4.07 22.78 -30.38
N PRO A 1085 -3.57 22.70 -31.63
CA PRO A 1085 -4.42 22.73 -32.82
C PRO A 1085 -5.25 21.44 -32.95
N ALA A 1086 -6.49 21.57 -33.41
CA ALA A 1086 -7.37 20.44 -33.67
C ALA A 1086 -6.81 19.51 -34.77
N HIS A 1087 -7.11 18.21 -34.71
CA HIS A 1087 -6.71 17.23 -35.73
C HIS A 1087 -7.16 17.64 -37.14
N GLY A 1088 -6.20 18.10 -37.95
CA GLY A 1088 -6.41 18.57 -39.32
C GLY A 1088 -5.27 18.15 -40.25
N LYS A 1089 -5.62 17.68 -41.45
CA LYS A 1089 -4.72 17.05 -42.43
C LYS A 1089 -3.57 17.97 -42.92
N ASN A 1090 -2.42 17.36 -43.15
CA ASN A 1090 -1.38 17.72 -44.13
C ASN A 1090 -0.91 19.20 -44.22
N SER A 1091 0.21 19.52 -43.57
CA SER A 1091 1.23 20.41 -44.14
C SER A 1091 2.62 20.14 -43.53
N GLN A 1092 3.67 20.19 -44.35
CA GLN A 1092 5.05 20.25 -43.87
C GLN A 1092 5.45 21.72 -43.65
N SER A 1093 5.97 22.05 -42.46
CA SER A 1093 6.78 23.26 -42.28
C SER A 1093 7.76 23.10 -41.12
N ARG A 1094 9.06 23.18 -41.41
CA ARG A 1094 10.10 23.41 -40.40
C ARG A 1094 10.02 24.86 -39.91
N LEU A 1095 10.38 25.11 -38.65
CA LEU A 1095 11.21 26.22 -38.11
C LEU A 1095 11.17 26.08 -36.57
N ARG A 1096 12.29 25.72 -35.93
CA ARG A 1096 13.31 26.60 -35.29
C ARG A 1096 12.85 27.23 -33.97
N SER A 1097 13.71 27.10 -32.96
CA SER A 1097 13.59 27.77 -31.67
C SER A 1097 13.88 29.27 -31.76
N PRO A 1098 13.44 30.03 -30.76
CA PRO A 1098 14.38 30.60 -29.78
C PRO A 1098 14.74 29.59 -28.69
#